data_AF-A0A5C6CTR5-F1
#
_entry.id   AF-A0A5C6CTR5-F1
#
_cell.length_a   1.000
_cell.length_b   1.000
_cell.length_c   1.000
_cell.angle_alpha   90.00
_cell.angle_beta   90.00
_cell.angle_gamma   90.00
#
_symmetry.space_group_name_H-M   'P 1'
#
loop_
_entity.id
_entity.type
_entity.pdbx_description
1 polymer ?
#
loop_
_entity_poly.entity_id
_entity_poly.type
_entity_poly.pdbx_seq_one_letter_code
_entity_poly.pdbx_strand_id
1 'polypeptide(L)'
;MPRDRLYFACLTRKPLPCLCVSIVFVLPLLTGDCCGQFSLPAIDSLPNAPATYQMRDWHQTAIDFDTLAFDTTATGQYLPLVRIDNTPESAQLQKAFGLPAYVGETRTFGENGEPVHEAIASLAAVLGGTFVGVDKSAGPNNWVSMAREYYVNRNGQYVVLNNPFASSGGSAWYDIYPNVLFYQIADRYPDETYLGPIMDQIDQRFYDAVGVLTANGAAPNFNHTAYNFRTRQPVDNGVWREPDMGLGMAWMQHAAYWRNQDSNPGLAAQHLTAVDWALSYYEQTSANPDYEILAPFGAYTAARMNAEHERNYDIEKFVNWVFDRSDARPTKIMISGEQWGGEEVGGLMGFTIPNIGDVRGYAFSMNTFATAMPMVPLARYEDRYSQAIGKWMVNVASAARLFYGDAHSNQNQSSEFWTGDPNSAVSYEGLRHHWLGGEFDGEELYAAGDPLTYNWGPETNFAIYGSAMAGVFGSIIKTTNVEKILQLDLLATDSFRGAAHPTYLYYNPLANTQSVAIDLGAGAFDLYDAVANRFLARSVSGQQMFDVSAGEAVQLVLVPAGGIENRQGRRLLVNDVVIDYNASLLANNLIRNGDVDERISPGTARPAFWHYSSGAKWSAEVALSPTHSLEIVDNSQTKSEEWRSYATDIPAGEERFLQLRWFWKFDVAAGEEFQARLRLSDDLVTSLDLTNPLLEFNFVATGSAIDFEMFETMIELPDGVSSFDLTFISGGSANATGTMFIDDISANLVEIIPGDFNGDGFVDGADFLKWQRNPGVGNLADWQANFGAPPLTASSIIASSEVPEPTSFMLATCIAVGLFVSRITC
;
A
#
# COMPACT_ATOMS: atom_id res chain seq x y z
N MET A 1 14.12 -9.47 79.00
CA MET A 1 15.54 -9.65 79.35
C MET A 1 16.38 -9.30 78.13
N PRO A 2 17.19 -8.24 78.22
CA PRO A 2 18.10 -7.76 77.18
C PRO A 2 19.50 -8.38 77.35
N ARG A 3 20.45 -8.05 76.46
CA ARG A 3 21.76 -7.53 76.88
C ARG A 3 22.60 -7.05 75.70
N ASP A 4 22.72 -5.73 75.65
CA ASP A 4 23.89 -4.99 75.19
C ASP A 4 25.17 -5.46 75.92
N ARG A 5 26.33 -5.26 75.27
CA ARG A 5 27.43 -4.47 75.86
C ARG A 5 28.49 -4.04 74.83
N LEU A 6 28.70 -2.73 74.83
CA LEU A 6 29.77 -1.93 74.22
C LEU A 6 31.20 -2.45 74.52
N TYR A 7 32.19 -2.11 73.66
CA TYR A 7 33.10 -0.97 73.92
C TYR A 7 34.26 -0.77 72.90
N PHE A 8 34.59 0.52 72.69
CA PHE A 8 35.88 1.16 72.38
C PHE A 8 36.57 0.98 71.01
N ALA A 9 36.69 2.07 70.22
CA ALA A 9 37.83 3.01 70.26
C ALA A 9 37.97 3.83 68.97
N CYS A 10 38.30 5.12 69.16
CA CYS A 10 38.55 6.17 68.19
C CYS A 10 39.85 5.97 67.37
N LEU A 11 39.87 6.36 66.09
CA LEU A 11 40.93 7.23 65.50
C LEU A 11 40.65 7.56 64.01
N THR A 12 40.58 8.86 63.76
CA THR A 12 40.45 9.56 62.47
C THR A 12 41.74 9.55 61.64
N ARG A 13 41.65 9.50 60.29
CA ARG A 13 42.15 10.57 59.37
C ARG A 13 42.03 10.25 57.85
N LYS A 14 41.32 11.17 57.19
CA LYS A 14 41.48 11.79 55.85
C LYS A 14 40.86 11.17 54.58
N PRO A 15 40.39 12.02 53.64
CA PRO A 15 39.46 11.66 52.56
C PRO A 15 40.18 11.43 51.21
N LEU A 16 39.57 10.62 50.33
CA LEU A 16 39.87 10.59 48.90
C LEU A 16 38.73 11.26 48.10
N PRO A 17 39.03 11.94 46.99
CA PRO A 17 38.06 12.75 46.25
C PRO A 17 37.10 11.89 45.43
N CYS A 18 35.80 12.20 45.51
CA CYS A 18 34.78 11.65 44.61
C CYS A 18 34.93 12.27 43.23
N LEU A 19 35.24 11.43 42.25
CA LEU A 19 35.13 11.72 40.82
C LEU A 19 33.64 11.74 40.47
N CYS A 20 33.06 12.92 40.24
CA CYS A 20 31.72 13.03 39.66
C CYS A 20 31.82 12.68 38.18
N VAL A 21 31.42 11.46 37.82
CA VAL A 21 31.14 11.10 36.43
C VAL A 21 29.73 11.62 36.13
N SER A 22 29.64 12.72 35.39
CA SER A 22 28.39 13.17 34.79
C SER A 22 27.97 12.15 33.74
N ILE A 23 27.01 11.30 34.09
CA ILE A 23 26.29 10.46 33.14
C ILE A 23 25.37 11.40 32.36
N VAL A 24 25.79 11.77 31.15
CA VAL A 24 24.92 12.41 30.16
C VAL A 24 23.98 11.30 29.67
N PHE A 25 22.75 11.30 30.17
CA PHE A 25 21.66 10.60 29.51
C PHE A 25 21.42 11.30 28.18
N VAL A 26 21.96 10.74 27.10
CA VAL A 26 21.48 11.02 25.75
C VAL A 26 20.11 10.35 25.67
N LEU A 27 19.04 11.12 25.93
CA LEU A 27 17.73 10.72 25.44
C LEU A 27 17.85 10.61 23.91
N PRO A 28 17.36 9.52 23.28
CA PRO A 28 17.13 9.56 21.85
C PRO A 28 16.10 10.66 21.62
N LEU A 29 16.50 11.71 20.90
CA LEU A 29 15.54 12.54 20.19
C LEU A 29 14.75 11.58 19.31
N LEU A 30 13.52 11.29 19.70
CA LEU A 30 12.52 10.72 18.80
C LEU A 30 12.36 11.76 17.68
N THR A 31 13.10 11.58 16.60
CA THR A 31 12.72 12.14 15.31
C THR A 31 11.36 11.53 15.01
N GLY A 32 10.30 12.27 15.28
CA GLY A 32 8.96 11.84 14.91
C GLY A 32 8.94 11.65 13.40
N ASP A 33 8.33 10.56 12.96
CA ASP A 33 8.01 10.29 11.56
C ASP A 33 7.19 11.48 11.03
N CYS A 34 7.88 12.40 10.35
CA CYS A 34 7.31 13.57 9.70
C CYS A 34 7.01 13.31 8.21
N CYS A 35 7.18 12.07 7.75
CA CYS A 35 6.75 11.64 6.43
C CYS A 35 5.27 11.26 6.52
N GLY A 36 4.40 11.87 5.70
CA GLY A 36 2.98 11.52 5.61
C GLY A 36 2.70 10.12 5.02
N GLN A 37 3.66 9.19 5.14
CA GLN A 37 3.60 7.80 4.69
C GLN A 37 3.51 6.89 5.91
N PHE A 38 2.70 5.84 5.84
CA PHE A 38 2.56 4.89 6.94
C PHE A 38 3.72 3.91 6.97
N SER A 39 4.31 3.78 8.16
CA SER A 39 5.27 2.73 8.50
C SER A 39 4.54 1.40 8.59
N LEU A 40 5.16 0.36 8.04
CA LEU A 40 4.68 -1.02 8.13
C LEU A 40 5.83 -1.85 8.72
N PRO A 41 5.79 -2.22 10.01
CA PRO A 41 6.94 -2.82 10.70
C PRO A 41 7.57 -4.01 9.97
N ALA A 42 6.75 -4.86 9.34
CA ALA A 42 7.22 -5.97 8.53
C ALA A 42 8.07 -5.50 7.34
N ILE A 43 7.62 -4.50 6.60
CA ILE A 43 8.32 -3.93 5.43
C ILE A 43 9.51 -3.06 5.86
N ASP A 44 9.41 -2.37 6.99
CA ASP A 44 10.50 -1.55 7.52
C ASP A 44 11.74 -2.38 7.86
N SER A 45 11.54 -3.66 8.20
CA SER A 45 12.62 -4.63 8.40
C SER A 45 13.40 -4.98 7.13
N LEU A 46 12.86 -4.69 5.94
CA LEU A 46 13.55 -4.91 4.68
C LEU A 46 14.62 -3.83 4.45
N PRO A 47 15.74 -4.14 3.76
CA PRO A 47 16.64 -3.09 3.30
C PRO A 47 15.93 -2.17 2.31
N ASN A 48 16.38 -0.93 2.16
CA ASN A 48 15.79 0.01 1.18
C ASN A 48 15.81 -0.58 -0.23
N ALA A 49 16.87 -1.28 -0.59
CA ALA A 49 16.93 -2.21 -1.70
C ALA A 49 17.93 -3.33 -1.38
N PRO A 50 17.77 -4.52 -1.97
CA PRO A 50 18.68 -5.62 -1.72
C PRO A 50 20.11 -5.28 -2.17
N ALA A 51 21.10 -5.65 -1.37
CA ALA A 51 22.51 -5.71 -1.76
C ALA A 51 22.75 -6.72 -2.91
N THR A 52 21.96 -7.80 -2.94
CA THR A 52 21.97 -8.85 -3.97
C THR A 52 21.03 -8.54 -5.15
N TYR A 53 20.66 -7.27 -5.32
CA TYR A 53 19.71 -6.83 -6.34
C TYR A 53 20.04 -7.35 -7.73
N GLN A 54 19.08 -8.05 -8.33
CA GLN A 54 19.06 -8.40 -9.74
C GLN A 54 17.60 -8.42 -10.20
N MET A 55 17.30 -7.75 -11.32
CA MET A 55 15.95 -7.71 -11.85
C MET A 55 15.80 -8.64 -13.04
N ARG A 56 14.90 -9.61 -12.92
CA ARG A 56 14.46 -10.43 -14.05
C ARG A 56 13.54 -9.60 -14.95
N ASP A 57 13.58 -9.82 -16.25
CA ASP A 57 12.55 -9.28 -17.16
C ASP A 57 11.24 -10.04 -16.94
N TRP A 58 10.42 -9.54 -16.03
CA TRP A 58 9.17 -10.18 -15.63
C TRP A 58 8.14 -10.22 -16.76
N HIS A 59 8.14 -9.22 -17.66
CA HIS A 59 7.27 -9.22 -18.83
C HIS A 59 7.67 -10.35 -19.77
N GLN A 60 8.94 -10.43 -20.14
CA GLN A 60 9.43 -11.49 -21.02
C GLN A 60 9.27 -12.88 -20.38
N THR A 61 9.50 -13.01 -19.07
CA THR A 61 9.30 -14.28 -18.34
C THR A 61 7.87 -14.78 -18.44
N ALA A 62 6.90 -13.89 -18.27
CA ALA A 62 5.49 -14.22 -18.41
C ALA A 62 5.13 -14.59 -19.86
N ILE A 63 5.67 -13.89 -20.87
CA ILE A 63 5.47 -14.21 -22.29
C ILE A 63 6.08 -15.57 -22.65
N ASP A 64 7.26 -15.88 -22.14
CA ASP A 64 7.93 -17.16 -22.37
C ASP A 64 7.15 -18.31 -21.72
N PHE A 65 6.69 -18.12 -20.48
CA PHE A 65 5.83 -19.08 -19.80
C PHE A 65 4.54 -19.28 -20.59
N ASP A 66 3.88 -18.20 -21.01
CA ASP A 66 2.64 -18.25 -21.77
C ASP A 66 2.79 -19.05 -23.07
N THR A 67 3.86 -18.76 -23.79
CA THR A 67 4.21 -19.45 -25.04
C THR A 67 4.38 -20.95 -24.80
N LEU A 68 5.14 -21.35 -23.78
CA LEU A 68 5.37 -22.75 -23.46
C LEU A 68 4.10 -23.46 -22.92
N ALA A 69 3.37 -22.80 -22.02
CA ALA A 69 2.20 -23.34 -21.36
C ALA A 69 1.10 -23.69 -22.37
N PHE A 70 0.88 -22.84 -23.38
CA PHE A 70 -0.18 -23.02 -24.37
C PHE A 70 0.28 -23.64 -25.70
N ASP A 71 1.56 -24.03 -25.84
CA ASP A 71 2.05 -24.73 -27.03
C ASP A 71 1.56 -26.19 -27.05
N THR A 72 0.44 -26.41 -27.73
CA THR A 72 -0.15 -27.75 -27.95
C THR A 72 0.71 -28.68 -28.83
N THR A 73 1.76 -28.15 -29.46
CA THR A 73 2.65 -28.89 -30.37
C THR A 73 4.04 -29.15 -29.76
N ALA A 74 4.30 -28.65 -28.55
CA ALA A 74 5.56 -28.84 -27.87
C ALA A 74 5.89 -30.33 -27.69
N THR A 75 7.14 -30.69 -27.93
CA THR A 75 7.65 -32.07 -27.83
C THR A 75 8.82 -32.13 -26.87
N GLY A 76 8.91 -33.19 -26.07
CA GLY A 76 9.99 -33.38 -25.12
C GLY A 76 9.51 -34.12 -23.89
N GLN A 77 10.40 -34.31 -22.92
CA GLN A 77 10.01 -34.88 -21.63
C GLN A 77 8.98 -33.97 -20.95
N TYR A 78 7.83 -34.53 -20.57
CA TYR A 78 6.72 -33.83 -19.91
C TYR A 78 6.02 -32.71 -20.71
N LEU A 79 6.21 -32.67 -22.04
CA LEU A 79 5.53 -31.74 -22.95
C LEU A 79 4.51 -32.45 -23.86
N PRO A 80 3.45 -31.76 -24.31
CA PRO A 80 3.07 -30.37 -24.01
C PRO A 80 2.57 -30.18 -22.57
N LEU A 81 2.67 -28.95 -22.05
CA LEU A 81 2.17 -28.62 -20.70
C LEU A 81 0.63 -28.59 -20.67
N VAL A 82 0.02 -27.90 -21.63
CA VAL A 82 -1.45 -27.86 -21.78
C VAL A 82 -1.99 -29.20 -22.25
N ARG A 83 -3.08 -29.63 -21.61
CA ARG A 83 -3.88 -30.77 -22.06
C ARG A 83 -5.17 -30.28 -22.65
N ILE A 84 -5.50 -30.81 -23.83
CA ILE A 84 -6.79 -30.59 -24.49
C ILE A 84 -7.74 -31.71 -24.13
N ASP A 85 -8.92 -31.35 -23.62
CA ASP A 85 -10.02 -32.28 -23.38
C ASP A 85 -11.12 -32.08 -24.43
N ASN A 86 -11.46 -33.15 -25.16
CA ASN A 86 -12.55 -33.14 -26.15
C ASN A 86 -13.85 -33.76 -25.60
N THR A 87 -13.87 -34.07 -24.30
CA THR A 87 -15.00 -34.62 -23.55
C THR A 87 -15.23 -33.82 -22.26
N PRO A 88 -15.41 -32.48 -22.36
CA PRO A 88 -15.60 -31.63 -21.19
C PRO A 88 -16.85 -32.01 -20.40
N GLU A 89 -16.81 -31.79 -19.09
CA GLU A 89 -17.96 -31.98 -18.21
C GLU A 89 -19.02 -30.88 -18.40
N SER A 90 -18.59 -29.68 -18.79
CA SER A 90 -19.51 -28.61 -19.14
C SER A 90 -20.23 -28.91 -20.44
N ALA A 91 -21.55 -29.11 -20.36
CA ALA A 91 -22.40 -29.32 -21.55
C ALA A 91 -22.44 -28.12 -22.52
N GLN A 92 -21.89 -26.97 -22.13
CA GLN A 92 -21.76 -25.79 -22.97
C GLN A 92 -20.50 -25.79 -23.85
N LEU A 93 -19.60 -26.75 -23.61
CA LEU A 93 -18.32 -26.85 -24.29
C LEU A 93 -18.28 -28.12 -25.15
N GLN A 94 -17.64 -28.02 -26.31
CA GLN A 94 -17.23 -29.18 -27.11
C GLN A 94 -15.78 -29.58 -26.85
N LYS A 95 -15.01 -28.64 -26.27
CA LYS A 95 -13.59 -28.72 -26.01
C LYS A 95 -13.29 -27.89 -24.78
N ALA A 96 -12.42 -28.39 -23.91
CA ALA A 96 -11.83 -27.68 -22.80
C ALA A 96 -10.31 -27.84 -22.80
N PHE A 97 -9.66 -27.18 -21.85
CA PHE A 97 -8.23 -27.35 -21.60
C PHE A 97 -7.99 -27.45 -20.10
N GLY A 98 -6.81 -27.94 -19.74
CA GLY A 98 -6.32 -27.84 -18.39
C GLY A 98 -4.81 -27.89 -18.32
N LEU A 99 -4.27 -27.13 -17.38
CA LEU A 99 -2.89 -27.19 -16.95
C LEU A 99 -2.81 -27.93 -15.59
N PRO A 100 -1.89 -28.89 -15.43
CA PRO A 100 -1.63 -29.49 -14.13
C PRO A 100 -0.97 -28.47 -13.20
N ALA A 101 -0.96 -28.74 -11.89
CA ALA A 101 -0.25 -27.89 -10.93
C ALA A 101 1.27 -27.90 -11.17
N TYR A 102 1.83 -29.02 -11.64
CA TYR A 102 3.27 -29.22 -11.81
C TYR A 102 3.63 -29.80 -13.17
N VAL A 103 4.82 -29.46 -13.65
CA VAL A 103 5.46 -30.16 -14.76
C VAL A 103 5.76 -31.60 -14.35
N GLY A 104 5.58 -32.54 -15.27
CA GLY A 104 5.79 -33.95 -14.97
C GLY A 104 4.61 -34.61 -14.27
N GLU A 105 3.45 -33.96 -14.22
CA GLU A 105 2.20 -34.67 -13.93
C GLU A 105 1.95 -35.68 -15.06
N THR A 106 2.10 -36.97 -14.77
CA THR A 106 1.94 -38.06 -15.74
C THR A 106 0.59 -38.77 -15.60
N ARG A 107 -0.13 -38.55 -14.49
CA ARG A 107 -1.45 -39.14 -14.27
C ARG A 107 -2.46 -38.48 -15.19
N THR A 108 -3.48 -39.24 -15.59
CA THR A 108 -4.64 -38.69 -16.32
C THR A 108 -5.73 -38.24 -15.35
N PHE A 109 -5.93 -39.04 -14.30
CA PHE A 109 -6.89 -38.79 -13.24
C PHE A 109 -6.20 -38.90 -11.88
N GLY A 110 -6.67 -38.12 -10.91
CA GLY A 110 -6.31 -38.23 -9.51
C GLY A 110 -6.93 -39.45 -8.86
N GLU A 111 -6.71 -39.60 -7.56
CA GLU A 111 -7.08 -40.81 -6.81
C GLU A 111 -8.60 -41.07 -6.80
N ASN A 112 -9.41 -40.03 -6.95
CA ASN A 112 -10.88 -40.13 -6.95
C ASN A 112 -11.48 -40.07 -8.37
N GLY A 113 -10.65 -40.17 -9.42
CA GLY A 113 -11.09 -40.17 -10.82
C GLY A 113 -11.31 -38.78 -11.44
N GLU A 114 -10.97 -37.71 -10.74
CA GLU A 114 -10.98 -36.33 -11.23
C GLU A 114 -9.79 -36.04 -12.15
N PRO A 115 -9.90 -35.17 -13.17
CA PRO A 115 -8.76 -34.72 -13.95
C PRO A 115 -7.73 -34.04 -13.04
N VAL A 116 -6.45 -34.32 -13.30
CA VAL A 116 -5.31 -33.75 -12.52
C VAL A 116 -4.95 -32.31 -12.88
N HIS A 117 -5.78 -31.64 -13.68
CA HIS A 117 -5.61 -30.22 -13.99
C HIS A 117 -6.41 -29.34 -13.03
N GLU A 118 -5.87 -28.18 -12.72
CA GLU A 118 -6.43 -27.30 -11.70
C GLU A 118 -6.87 -25.96 -12.27
N ALA A 119 -7.97 -25.42 -11.74
CA ALA A 119 -8.48 -24.11 -12.10
C ALA A 119 -7.49 -23.03 -11.70
N ILE A 120 -6.84 -23.15 -10.54
CA ILE A 120 -5.83 -22.16 -10.11
C ILE A 120 -4.73 -22.09 -11.17
N ALA A 121 -4.14 -23.21 -11.59
CA ALA A 121 -3.11 -23.20 -12.64
C ALA A 121 -3.65 -22.67 -13.99
N SER A 122 -4.82 -23.14 -14.41
CA SER A 122 -5.35 -22.89 -15.75
C SER A 122 -5.90 -21.47 -15.92
N LEU A 123 -6.67 -20.99 -14.94
CA LEU A 123 -7.21 -19.63 -14.92
C LEU A 123 -6.08 -18.61 -14.69
N ALA A 124 -5.12 -18.92 -13.82
CA ALA A 124 -3.94 -18.08 -13.65
C ALA A 124 -3.16 -17.93 -14.95
N ALA A 125 -2.99 -18.99 -15.75
CA ALA A 125 -2.22 -18.90 -16.98
C ALA A 125 -2.94 -18.07 -18.04
N VAL A 126 -4.28 -18.18 -18.12
CA VAL A 126 -5.10 -17.30 -18.97
C VAL A 126 -4.97 -15.85 -18.52
N LEU A 127 -5.13 -15.58 -17.23
CA LEU A 127 -5.06 -14.23 -16.68
C LEU A 127 -3.66 -13.62 -16.80
N GLY A 128 -2.62 -14.39 -16.48
CA GLY A 128 -1.22 -14.01 -16.56
C GLY A 128 -0.79 -13.64 -17.98
N GLY A 129 -1.16 -14.44 -18.98
CA GLY A 129 -0.94 -14.08 -20.40
C GLY A 129 -1.72 -12.84 -20.81
N THR A 130 -2.96 -12.69 -20.34
CA THR A 130 -3.80 -11.50 -20.58
C THR A 130 -3.16 -10.24 -20.03
N PHE A 131 -2.61 -10.29 -18.81
CA PHE A 131 -1.92 -9.18 -18.17
C PHE A 131 -0.73 -8.66 -18.98
N VAL A 132 -0.01 -9.54 -19.67
CA VAL A 132 1.14 -9.16 -20.51
C VAL A 132 0.79 -8.93 -21.98
N GLY A 133 -0.50 -8.77 -22.29
CA GLY A 133 -0.99 -8.34 -23.59
C GLY A 133 -1.29 -9.48 -24.57
N VAL A 134 -1.31 -10.74 -24.13
CA VAL A 134 -1.74 -11.86 -24.97
C VAL A 134 -3.27 -11.99 -24.93
N ASP A 135 -3.92 -11.77 -26.07
CA ASP A 135 -5.36 -12.01 -26.21
C ASP A 135 -5.65 -13.52 -26.19
N LYS A 136 -6.22 -13.99 -25.08
CA LYS A 136 -6.57 -15.40 -24.84
C LYS A 136 -7.91 -15.82 -25.44
N SER A 137 -8.67 -14.89 -25.99
CA SER A 137 -9.88 -15.20 -26.77
C SER A 137 -9.56 -15.50 -28.24
N ALA A 138 -8.44 -14.98 -28.73
CA ALA A 138 -8.02 -15.08 -30.12
C ALA A 138 -7.26 -16.38 -30.45
N GLY A 139 -7.09 -16.64 -31.75
CA GLY A 139 -6.32 -17.76 -32.27
C GLY A 139 -7.14 -19.05 -32.47
N PRO A 140 -6.47 -20.21 -32.63
CA PRO A 140 -7.14 -21.48 -32.94
C PRO A 140 -7.95 -22.06 -31.77
N ASN A 141 -7.70 -21.58 -30.55
CA ASN A 141 -8.38 -22.00 -29.33
C ASN A 141 -8.75 -20.75 -28.53
N ASN A 142 -10.03 -20.52 -28.27
CA ASN A 142 -10.46 -19.48 -27.34
C ASN A 142 -10.33 -20.03 -25.91
N TRP A 143 -9.22 -19.73 -25.25
CA TRP A 143 -8.89 -20.20 -23.91
C TRP A 143 -9.82 -19.60 -22.84
N VAL A 144 -10.27 -18.35 -23.05
CA VAL A 144 -11.26 -17.68 -22.19
C VAL A 144 -12.59 -18.45 -22.18
N SER A 145 -13.06 -18.87 -23.35
CA SER A 145 -14.29 -19.67 -23.49
C SER A 145 -14.16 -21.04 -22.84
N MET A 146 -13.02 -21.70 -23.03
CA MET A 146 -12.79 -23.02 -22.46
C MET A 146 -12.60 -23.00 -20.94
N ALA A 147 -12.20 -21.87 -20.34
CA ALA A 147 -12.12 -21.69 -18.89
C ALA A 147 -13.44 -21.92 -18.15
N ARG A 148 -14.58 -21.87 -18.86
CA ARG A 148 -15.91 -22.22 -18.34
C ARG A 148 -16.02 -23.66 -17.85
N GLU A 149 -15.08 -24.53 -18.18
CA GLU A 149 -15.03 -25.91 -17.66
C GLU A 149 -14.95 -25.95 -16.13
N TYR A 150 -14.35 -24.93 -15.53
CA TYR A 150 -14.24 -24.80 -14.07
C TYR A 150 -15.48 -24.19 -13.41
N TYR A 151 -16.42 -23.63 -14.18
CA TYR A 151 -17.71 -23.15 -13.66
C TYR A 151 -18.68 -24.32 -13.42
N VAL A 152 -18.84 -24.70 -12.15
CA VAL A 152 -19.58 -25.90 -11.77
C VAL A 152 -21.06 -25.59 -11.52
N ASN A 153 -21.88 -25.70 -12.56
CA ASN A 153 -23.33 -25.51 -12.50
C ASN A 153 -24.15 -26.82 -12.38
N ARG A 154 -23.50 -27.99 -12.50
CA ARG A 154 -24.20 -29.29 -12.56
C ARG A 154 -24.56 -29.91 -11.22
N ASN A 155 -23.99 -29.43 -10.13
CA ASN A 155 -24.13 -30.02 -8.80
C ASN A 155 -24.72 -29.06 -7.76
N GLY A 156 -25.44 -28.04 -8.22
CA GLY A 156 -26.15 -27.09 -7.38
C GLY A 156 -25.29 -25.97 -6.78
N GLN A 157 -23.99 -25.92 -7.07
CA GLN A 157 -23.06 -24.95 -6.48
C GLN A 157 -23.05 -23.61 -7.23
N TYR A 158 -22.96 -23.63 -8.56
CA TYR A 158 -22.97 -22.44 -9.42
C TYR A 158 -21.84 -21.43 -9.11
N VAL A 159 -20.65 -21.96 -8.83
CA VAL A 159 -19.41 -21.21 -8.61
C VAL A 159 -18.27 -21.87 -9.37
N VAL A 160 -17.16 -21.16 -9.54
CA VAL A 160 -15.92 -21.72 -10.10
C VAL A 160 -15.18 -22.48 -9.00
N LEU A 161 -14.75 -23.72 -9.29
CA LEU A 161 -14.01 -24.56 -8.33
C LEU A 161 -12.72 -25.10 -8.94
N ASN A 162 -11.82 -25.61 -8.09
CA ASN A 162 -10.46 -25.96 -8.51
C ASN A 162 -10.39 -27.10 -9.54
N ASN A 163 -11.44 -27.90 -9.71
CA ASN A 163 -11.57 -28.79 -10.87
C ASN A 163 -13.06 -29.01 -11.18
N PRO A 164 -13.41 -29.54 -12.37
CA PRO A 164 -14.80 -29.68 -12.76
C PRO A 164 -15.61 -30.56 -11.79
N PHE A 165 -14.99 -31.55 -11.15
CA PHE A 165 -15.65 -32.53 -10.27
C PHE A 165 -15.66 -32.10 -8.80
N ALA A 166 -15.03 -30.97 -8.48
CA ALA A 166 -14.88 -30.49 -7.12
C ALA A 166 -16.23 -30.17 -6.45
N SER A 167 -16.22 -30.29 -5.13
CA SER A 167 -17.31 -29.84 -4.27
C SER A 167 -16.73 -28.92 -3.19
N SER A 168 -17.40 -27.80 -2.97
CA SER A 168 -17.08 -26.80 -1.96
C SER A 168 -17.30 -27.28 -0.54
N GLY A 169 -16.74 -26.56 0.42
CA GLY A 169 -16.78 -26.86 1.85
C GLY A 169 -15.55 -27.60 2.37
N GLY A 170 -14.53 -27.85 1.54
CA GLY A 170 -13.29 -28.50 1.96
C GLY A 170 -12.27 -27.53 2.53
N SER A 171 -12.03 -26.43 1.82
CA SER A 171 -11.12 -25.36 2.17
C SER A 171 -11.61 -24.07 1.49
N ALA A 172 -11.79 -23.01 2.28
CA ALA A 172 -12.41 -21.79 1.81
C ALA A 172 -11.61 -21.11 0.70
N TRP A 173 -10.28 -21.08 0.81
CA TRP A 173 -9.48 -20.40 -0.21
C TRP A 173 -9.56 -21.11 -1.58
N TYR A 174 -9.62 -22.44 -1.61
CA TYR A 174 -9.86 -23.21 -2.84
C TYR A 174 -11.28 -23.01 -3.41
N ASP A 175 -12.24 -22.66 -2.57
CA ASP A 175 -13.63 -22.40 -2.99
C ASP A 175 -13.81 -20.97 -3.52
N ILE A 176 -12.91 -20.04 -3.18
CA ILE A 176 -13.06 -18.61 -3.46
C ILE A 176 -12.05 -18.12 -4.49
N TYR A 177 -10.77 -18.46 -4.34
CA TYR A 177 -9.71 -17.92 -5.19
C TYR A 177 -9.89 -18.22 -6.70
N PRO A 178 -10.36 -19.41 -7.14
CA PRO A 178 -10.69 -19.62 -8.54
C PRO A 178 -11.75 -18.65 -9.08
N ASN A 179 -12.70 -18.21 -8.24
CA ASN A 179 -13.70 -17.21 -8.62
C ASN A 179 -13.06 -15.83 -8.75
N VAL A 180 -12.12 -15.47 -7.88
CA VAL A 180 -11.34 -14.22 -7.98
C VAL A 180 -10.59 -14.15 -9.31
N LEU A 181 -9.94 -15.23 -9.72
CA LEU A 181 -9.26 -15.32 -11.03
C LEU A 181 -10.26 -15.21 -12.20
N PHE A 182 -11.38 -15.92 -12.12
CA PHE A 182 -12.40 -15.90 -13.17
C PHE A 182 -13.05 -14.51 -13.31
N TYR A 183 -13.25 -13.80 -12.20
CA TYR A 183 -13.76 -12.43 -12.19
C TYR A 183 -12.82 -11.49 -12.94
N GLN A 184 -11.52 -11.56 -12.65
CA GLN A 184 -10.54 -10.73 -13.33
C GLN A 184 -10.42 -11.08 -14.82
N ILE A 185 -10.58 -12.35 -15.21
CA ILE A 185 -10.71 -12.70 -16.64
C ILE A 185 -11.94 -12.01 -17.24
N ALA A 186 -13.10 -12.05 -16.58
CA ALA A 186 -14.31 -11.40 -17.09
C ALA A 186 -14.17 -9.88 -17.24
N ASP A 187 -13.44 -9.22 -16.34
CA ASP A 187 -13.11 -7.79 -16.44
C ASP A 187 -12.29 -7.46 -17.70
N ARG A 188 -11.38 -8.36 -18.11
CA ARG A 188 -10.52 -8.16 -19.29
C ARG A 188 -11.15 -8.56 -20.62
N TYR A 189 -12.20 -9.36 -20.60
CA TYR A 189 -12.92 -9.82 -21.80
C TYR A 189 -14.40 -9.43 -21.77
N PRO A 190 -14.74 -8.14 -21.69
CA PRO A 190 -16.14 -7.68 -21.60
C PRO A 190 -16.98 -8.02 -22.85
N ASP A 191 -16.32 -8.23 -23.99
CA ASP A 191 -16.98 -8.62 -25.25
C ASP A 191 -17.41 -10.10 -25.30
N GLU A 192 -16.92 -10.94 -24.38
CA GLU A 192 -17.29 -12.34 -24.27
C GLU A 192 -18.65 -12.50 -23.57
N THR A 193 -19.73 -12.24 -24.32
CA THR A 193 -21.11 -12.11 -23.82
C THR A 193 -21.65 -13.29 -23.00
N TYR A 194 -21.05 -14.48 -23.07
CA TYR A 194 -21.44 -15.62 -22.23
C TYR A 194 -20.97 -15.49 -20.77
N LEU A 195 -20.01 -14.61 -20.48
CA LEU A 195 -19.49 -14.42 -19.12
C LEU A 195 -20.51 -13.72 -18.23
N GLY A 196 -21.22 -12.70 -18.73
CA GLY A 196 -22.22 -11.93 -17.96
C GLY A 196 -23.22 -12.81 -17.20
N PRO A 197 -23.98 -13.70 -17.89
CA PRO A 197 -24.95 -14.57 -17.23
C PRO A 197 -24.34 -15.57 -16.22
N ILE A 198 -23.09 -16.01 -16.43
CA ILE A 198 -22.38 -16.88 -15.47
C ILE A 198 -22.06 -16.07 -14.21
N MET A 199 -21.53 -14.88 -14.41
CA MET A 199 -21.12 -13.98 -13.37
C MET A 199 -22.30 -13.51 -12.51
N ASP A 200 -23.48 -13.26 -13.10
CA ASP A 200 -24.72 -12.97 -12.36
C ASP A 200 -25.13 -14.11 -11.41
N GLN A 201 -24.88 -15.37 -11.80
CA GLN A 201 -25.13 -16.52 -10.92
C GLN A 201 -24.11 -16.59 -9.78
N ILE A 202 -22.84 -16.27 -10.06
CA ILE A 202 -21.79 -16.25 -9.04
C ILE A 202 -22.06 -15.12 -8.04
N ASP A 203 -22.42 -13.92 -8.51
CA ASP A 203 -22.82 -12.78 -7.68
C ASP A 203 -23.89 -13.19 -6.66
N GLN A 204 -24.96 -13.82 -7.13
CA GLN A 204 -26.05 -14.27 -6.27
C GLN A 204 -25.58 -15.34 -5.26
N ARG A 205 -24.71 -16.26 -5.66
CA ARG A 205 -24.21 -17.32 -4.77
C ARG A 205 -23.35 -16.77 -3.64
N PHE A 206 -22.48 -15.81 -3.95
CA PHE A 206 -21.65 -15.17 -2.94
C PHE A 206 -22.45 -14.20 -2.08
N TYR A 207 -23.44 -13.48 -2.64
CA TYR A 207 -24.38 -12.67 -1.85
C TYR A 207 -25.15 -13.54 -0.84
N ASP A 208 -25.72 -14.66 -1.29
CA ASP A 208 -26.41 -15.63 -0.42
C ASP A 208 -25.48 -16.17 0.67
N ALA A 209 -24.22 -16.48 0.33
CA ALA A 209 -23.23 -17.01 1.27
C ALA A 209 -22.88 -15.99 2.36
N VAL A 210 -22.57 -14.75 1.98
CA VAL A 210 -22.32 -13.65 2.92
C VAL A 210 -23.56 -13.41 3.79
N GLY A 211 -24.76 -13.42 3.21
CA GLY A 211 -26.01 -13.29 3.96
C GLY A 211 -26.19 -14.39 5.02
N VAL A 212 -25.85 -15.64 4.71
CA VAL A 212 -25.90 -16.75 5.68
C VAL A 212 -24.83 -16.60 6.76
N LEU A 213 -23.57 -16.39 6.39
CA LEU A 213 -22.44 -16.29 7.31
C LEU A 213 -22.53 -15.09 8.25
N THR A 214 -23.27 -14.06 7.84
CA THR A 214 -23.43 -12.85 8.64
C THR A 214 -24.81 -12.65 9.25
N ALA A 215 -25.74 -13.58 9.01
CA ALA A 215 -27.16 -13.39 9.28
C ALA A 215 -27.68 -12.04 8.75
N ASN A 216 -27.33 -11.72 7.50
CA ASN A 216 -27.58 -10.44 6.83
C ASN A 216 -27.08 -9.24 7.66
N GLY A 217 -25.84 -9.32 8.13
CA GLY A 217 -25.19 -8.30 8.96
C GLY A 217 -25.56 -8.31 10.45
N ALA A 218 -26.57 -9.07 10.88
CA ALA A 218 -27.01 -9.08 12.28
C ALA A 218 -26.04 -9.84 13.21
N ALA A 219 -25.31 -10.82 12.68
CA ALA A 219 -24.32 -11.61 13.41
C ALA A 219 -23.19 -12.08 12.46
N PRO A 220 -22.31 -11.16 12.01
CA PRO A 220 -21.15 -11.47 11.18
C PRO A 220 -20.27 -12.55 11.81
N ASN A 221 -20.05 -13.69 11.12
CA ASN A 221 -19.12 -14.72 11.56
C ASN A 221 -18.53 -15.52 10.40
N PHE A 222 -17.25 -15.27 10.11
CA PHE A 222 -16.49 -16.04 9.12
C PHE A 222 -15.56 -17.09 9.72
N ASN A 223 -15.57 -17.32 11.04
CA ASN A 223 -14.66 -18.24 11.71
C ASN A 223 -15.02 -19.73 11.52
N HIS A 224 -14.99 -20.16 10.27
CA HIS A 224 -15.32 -21.51 9.82
C HIS A 224 -14.15 -22.08 9.01
N THR A 225 -14.19 -23.37 8.70
CA THR A 225 -13.21 -23.97 7.79
C THR A 225 -13.51 -23.55 6.34
N ALA A 226 -14.79 -23.56 5.95
CA ALA A 226 -15.24 -23.21 4.61
C ALA A 226 -16.76 -22.92 4.59
N TYR A 227 -17.28 -22.60 3.41
CA TYR A 227 -18.72 -22.53 3.13
C TYR A 227 -19.07 -23.50 2.01
N ASN A 228 -20.02 -24.40 2.25
CA ASN A 228 -20.46 -25.34 1.23
C ASN A 228 -21.60 -24.73 0.40
N PHE A 229 -21.32 -24.36 -0.85
CA PHE A 229 -22.28 -23.75 -1.76
C PHE A 229 -23.42 -24.69 -2.21
N ARG A 230 -23.25 -26.01 -2.08
CA ARG A 230 -24.32 -26.99 -2.36
C ARG A 230 -25.33 -27.04 -1.23
N THR A 231 -24.86 -27.21 0.02
CA THR A 231 -25.74 -27.29 1.20
C THR A 231 -26.15 -25.93 1.73
N ARG A 232 -25.44 -24.87 1.32
CA ARG A 232 -25.60 -23.48 1.75
C ARG A 232 -25.37 -23.29 3.25
N GLN A 233 -24.35 -23.97 3.78
CA GLN A 233 -24.04 -23.96 5.22
C GLN A 233 -22.53 -23.74 5.44
N PRO A 234 -22.14 -23.08 6.55
CA PRO A 234 -20.76 -23.08 6.99
C PRO A 234 -20.31 -24.50 7.33
N VAL A 235 -19.02 -24.78 7.15
CA VAL A 235 -18.39 -26.08 7.42
C VAL A 235 -17.31 -25.91 8.46
N ASP A 236 -17.33 -26.82 9.44
CA ASP A 236 -16.34 -26.94 10.50
C ASP A 236 -15.74 -28.35 10.45
N ASN A 237 -14.48 -28.47 10.05
CA ASN A 237 -13.82 -29.78 9.96
C ASN A 237 -13.23 -30.26 11.30
N GLY A 238 -13.21 -29.40 12.32
CA GLY A 238 -12.65 -29.69 13.64
C GLY A 238 -11.12 -29.68 13.73
N VAL A 239 -10.42 -29.27 12.67
CA VAL A 239 -8.94 -29.27 12.58
C VAL A 239 -8.38 -27.85 12.43
N TRP A 240 -8.91 -27.03 11.51
CA TRP A 240 -8.47 -25.65 11.31
C TRP A 240 -9.63 -24.73 10.88
N ARG A 241 -9.35 -23.43 10.83
CA ARG A 241 -10.25 -22.35 10.39
C ARG A 241 -9.59 -21.55 9.27
N GLU A 242 -10.41 -21.01 8.36
CA GLU A 242 -9.99 -20.13 7.26
C GLU A 242 -10.83 -18.84 7.30
N PRO A 243 -10.68 -18.02 8.35
CA PRO A 243 -11.51 -16.85 8.54
C PRO A 243 -11.27 -15.76 7.49
N ASP A 244 -10.18 -15.78 6.72
CA ASP A 244 -9.95 -14.88 5.58
C ASP A 244 -10.94 -15.09 4.42
N MET A 245 -11.79 -16.12 4.48
CA MET A 245 -12.85 -16.34 3.48
C MET A 245 -13.74 -15.12 3.28
N GLY A 246 -14.11 -14.42 4.37
CA GLY A 246 -14.95 -13.22 4.30
C GLY A 246 -14.25 -12.04 3.64
N LEU A 247 -12.91 -11.96 3.70
CA LEU A 247 -12.11 -10.95 2.99
C LEU A 247 -12.14 -11.19 1.48
N GLY A 248 -12.00 -12.45 1.06
CA GLY A 248 -12.17 -12.83 -0.34
C GLY A 248 -13.60 -12.60 -0.84
N MET A 249 -14.61 -12.94 -0.03
CA MET A 249 -16.01 -12.68 -0.38
C MET A 249 -16.33 -11.17 -0.43
N ALA A 250 -15.73 -10.34 0.43
CA ALA A 250 -15.87 -8.89 0.38
C ALA A 250 -15.40 -8.34 -0.97
N TRP A 251 -14.24 -8.77 -1.45
CA TRP A 251 -13.74 -8.40 -2.78
C TRP A 251 -14.71 -8.82 -3.90
N MET A 252 -15.23 -10.05 -3.84
CA MET A 252 -16.21 -10.55 -4.83
C MET A 252 -17.49 -9.69 -4.85
N GLN A 253 -18.00 -9.29 -3.68
CA GLN A 253 -19.17 -8.41 -3.59
C GLN A 253 -18.87 -6.99 -4.08
N HIS A 254 -17.67 -6.45 -3.83
CA HIS A 254 -17.27 -5.14 -4.34
C HIS A 254 -17.13 -5.12 -5.87
N ALA A 255 -16.55 -6.19 -6.45
CA ALA A 255 -16.53 -6.38 -7.90
C ALA A 255 -17.95 -6.50 -8.50
N ALA A 256 -18.86 -7.20 -7.81
CA ALA A 256 -20.26 -7.30 -8.20
C ALA A 256 -20.98 -5.94 -8.17
N TYR A 257 -20.66 -5.08 -7.19
CA TYR A 257 -21.15 -3.69 -7.15
C TYR A 257 -20.75 -2.95 -8.43
N TRP A 258 -19.47 -2.93 -8.79
CA TRP A 258 -18.98 -2.19 -9.95
C TRP A 258 -19.56 -2.69 -11.28
N ARG A 259 -19.72 -4.01 -11.43
CA ARG A 259 -20.39 -4.60 -12.60
C ARG A 259 -21.85 -4.16 -12.77
N ASN A 260 -22.54 -3.91 -11.66
CA ASN A 260 -23.96 -3.59 -11.65
C ASN A 260 -24.24 -2.10 -11.47
N GLN A 261 -23.24 -1.26 -11.18
CA GLN A 261 -23.45 0.13 -10.78
C GLN A 261 -24.27 0.92 -11.81
N ASP A 262 -23.98 0.77 -13.10
CA ASP A 262 -24.68 1.49 -14.15
C ASP A 262 -25.95 0.77 -14.64
N SER A 263 -25.91 -0.56 -14.71
CA SER A 263 -26.97 -1.38 -15.31
C SER A 263 -28.11 -1.68 -14.32
N ASN A 264 -27.81 -1.80 -13.04
CA ASN A 264 -28.75 -2.09 -11.97
C ASN A 264 -28.27 -1.51 -10.61
N PRO A 265 -28.38 -0.19 -10.40
CA PRO A 265 -27.90 0.47 -9.18
C PRO A 265 -28.49 -0.10 -7.88
N GLY A 266 -29.73 -0.60 -7.92
CA GLY A 266 -30.39 -1.21 -6.76
C GLY A 266 -29.75 -2.54 -6.35
N LEU A 267 -29.32 -3.36 -7.33
CA LEU A 267 -28.57 -4.58 -7.07
C LEU A 267 -27.13 -4.26 -6.64
N ALA A 268 -26.50 -3.27 -7.28
CA ALA A 268 -25.19 -2.79 -6.87
C ALA A 268 -25.18 -2.38 -5.38
N ALA A 269 -26.16 -1.58 -4.93
CA ALA A 269 -26.29 -1.19 -3.53
C ALA A 269 -26.46 -2.39 -2.57
N GLN A 270 -27.12 -3.46 -3.00
CA GLN A 270 -27.22 -4.70 -2.19
C GLN A 270 -25.85 -5.36 -2.03
N HIS A 271 -25.06 -5.46 -3.11
CA HIS A 271 -23.71 -6.00 -3.02
C HIS A 271 -22.81 -5.13 -2.16
N LEU A 272 -22.88 -3.80 -2.27
CA LEU A 272 -22.14 -2.89 -1.39
C LEU A 272 -22.49 -3.10 0.09
N THR A 273 -23.78 -3.28 0.40
CA THR A 273 -24.24 -3.63 1.75
C THR A 273 -23.65 -4.96 2.23
N ALA A 274 -23.52 -5.95 1.35
CA ALA A 274 -22.89 -7.23 1.68
C ALA A 274 -21.38 -7.10 1.94
N VAL A 275 -20.68 -6.17 1.28
CA VAL A 275 -19.30 -5.81 1.64
C VAL A 275 -19.25 -5.28 3.07
N ASP A 276 -20.15 -4.37 3.45
CA ASP A 276 -20.22 -3.83 4.81
C ASP A 276 -20.47 -4.96 5.84
N TRP A 277 -21.38 -5.91 5.55
CA TRP A 277 -21.60 -7.08 6.40
C TRP A 277 -20.35 -7.92 6.56
N ALA A 278 -19.61 -8.16 5.47
CA ALA A 278 -18.40 -8.95 5.50
C ALA A 278 -17.31 -8.27 6.34
N LEU A 279 -17.03 -6.99 6.09
CA LEU A 279 -15.96 -6.25 6.76
C LEU A 279 -16.24 -5.97 8.24
N SER A 280 -17.52 -5.85 8.65
CA SER A 280 -17.91 -5.63 10.05
C SER A 280 -17.49 -6.75 11.01
N TYR A 281 -17.31 -7.99 10.52
CA TYR A 281 -16.71 -9.08 11.31
C TYR A 281 -15.27 -8.75 11.68
N TYR A 282 -14.51 -8.21 10.75
CA TYR A 282 -13.08 -7.94 10.92
C TYR A 282 -12.79 -6.66 11.68
N GLU A 283 -13.70 -5.68 11.67
CA GLU A 283 -13.62 -4.52 12.57
C GLU A 283 -13.53 -4.92 14.04
N GLN A 284 -14.26 -5.98 14.42
CA GLN A 284 -14.30 -6.51 15.79
C GLN A 284 -13.26 -7.61 16.04
N THR A 285 -12.58 -8.08 14.99
CA THR A 285 -11.58 -9.14 15.08
C THR A 285 -10.21 -8.55 15.32
N SER A 286 -9.53 -9.02 16.36
CA SER A 286 -8.14 -8.66 16.67
C SER A 286 -7.12 -9.67 16.12
N ALA A 287 -7.53 -10.94 15.97
CA ALA A 287 -6.66 -12.00 15.50
C ALA A 287 -6.48 -11.93 13.97
N ASN A 288 -5.25 -12.05 13.50
CA ASN A 288 -4.93 -12.04 12.07
C ASN A 288 -5.60 -13.25 11.36
N PRO A 289 -6.57 -13.02 10.46
CA PRO A 289 -7.37 -14.09 9.86
C PRO A 289 -6.68 -14.77 8.67
N ASP A 290 -5.54 -14.26 8.23
CA ASP A 290 -4.92 -14.62 6.95
C ASP A 290 -4.53 -16.10 6.88
N TYR A 291 -5.07 -16.89 5.94
CA TYR A 291 -4.82 -18.33 5.88
C TYR A 291 -3.95 -18.73 4.68
N GLU A 292 -4.20 -18.16 3.50
CA GLU A 292 -3.47 -18.52 2.27
C GLU A 292 -3.28 -17.35 1.29
N ILE A 293 -4.36 -16.74 0.78
CA ILE A 293 -4.22 -15.67 -0.23
C ILE A 293 -5.36 -14.65 -0.26
N LEU A 294 -6.35 -14.74 0.63
CA LEU A 294 -7.54 -13.89 0.56
C LEU A 294 -7.42 -12.58 1.34
N ALA A 295 -6.55 -12.51 2.36
CA ALA A 295 -6.37 -11.28 3.13
C ALA A 295 -5.90 -10.06 2.30
N PRO A 296 -4.97 -10.19 1.34
CA PRO A 296 -4.58 -9.08 0.46
C PRO A 296 -5.76 -8.45 -0.29
N PHE A 297 -6.70 -9.27 -0.77
CA PHE A 297 -7.91 -8.77 -1.44
C PHE A 297 -8.86 -8.06 -0.48
N GLY A 298 -8.90 -8.47 0.79
CA GLY A 298 -9.63 -7.78 1.85
C GLY A 298 -9.08 -6.39 2.15
N ALA A 299 -7.76 -6.27 2.31
CA ALA A 299 -7.10 -4.98 2.53
C ALA A 299 -7.35 -4.00 1.38
N TYR A 300 -7.19 -4.48 0.15
CA TYR A 300 -7.51 -3.71 -1.05
C TYR A 300 -8.99 -3.29 -1.10
N THR A 301 -9.91 -4.20 -0.77
CA THR A 301 -11.35 -3.89 -0.75
C THR A 301 -11.67 -2.84 0.32
N ALA A 302 -11.10 -2.96 1.51
CA ALA A 302 -11.27 -1.98 2.58
C ALA A 302 -10.78 -0.58 2.14
N ALA A 303 -9.61 -0.49 1.50
CA ALA A 303 -9.09 0.77 0.99
C ALA A 303 -10.03 1.39 -0.06
N ARG A 304 -10.56 0.58 -0.98
CA ARG A 304 -11.55 1.04 -1.96
C ARG A 304 -12.87 1.43 -1.34
N MET A 305 -13.34 0.74 -0.31
CA MET A 305 -14.54 1.13 0.44
C MET A 305 -14.37 2.50 1.08
N ASN A 306 -13.19 2.82 1.62
CA ASN A 306 -12.92 4.14 2.15
C ASN A 306 -12.86 5.20 1.04
N ALA A 307 -12.06 4.94 0.00
CA ALA A 307 -11.78 5.89 -1.07
C ALA A 307 -12.99 6.19 -1.99
N GLU A 308 -13.80 5.18 -2.29
CA GLU A 308 -14.88 5.28 -3.27
C GLU A 308 -16.27 5.44 -2.63
N HIS A 309 -16.47 4.91 -1.42
CA HIS A 309 -17.79 4.75 -0.78
C HIS A 309 -17.89 5.45 0.58
N GLU A 310 -16.96 6.32 0.92
CA GLU A 310 -17.00 7.14 2.15
C GLU A 310 -17.12 6.25 3.42
N ARG A 311 -16.44 5.09 3.41
CA ARG A 311 -16.32 4.20 4.58
C ARG A 311 -15.06 4.47 5.38
N ASN A 312 -14.97 3.81 6.54
CA ASN A 312 -13.88 3.95 7.49
C ASN A 312 -13.35 2.64 8.05
N TYR A 313 -12.85 1.79 7.16
CA TYR A 313 -12.12 0.62 7.60
C TYR A 313 -10.70 1.00 8.02
N ASP A 314 -10.22 0.33 9.07
CA ASP A 314 -8.86 0.44 9.59
C ASP A 314 -7.88 -0.23 8.62
N ILE A 315 -7.47 0.50 7.58
CA ILE A 315 -6.65 -0.02 6.49
C ILE A 315 -5.31 -0.52 7.03
N GLU A 316 -4.72 0.17 8.00
CA GLU A 316 -3.47 -0.22 8.63
C GLU A 316 -3.54 -1.61 9.24
N LYS A 317 -4.61 -1.93 9.98
CA LYS A 317 -4.81 -3.28 10.49
C LYS A 317 -4.89 -4.31 9.37
N PHE A 318 -5.67 -4.05 8.31
CA PHE A 318 -5.81 -5.02 7.21
C PHE A 318 -4.49 -5.22 6.44
N VAL A 319 -3.73 -4.15 6.21
CA VAL A 319 -2.44 -4.20 5.52
C VAL A 319 -1.39 -4.90 6.39
N ASN A 320 -1.34 -4.63 7.70
CA ASN A 320 -0.47 -5.36 8.62
C ASN A 320 -0.79 -6.87 8.61
N TRP A 321 -2.07 -7.26 8.62
CA TRP A 321 -2.43 -8.68 8.54
C TRP A 321 -1.90 -9.42 7.30
N VAL A 322 -1.67 -8.71 6.19
CA VAL A 322 -1.10 -9.31 4.96
C VAL A 322 0.37 -9.69 5.13
N PHE A 323 1.15 -8.85 5.81
CA PHE A 323 2.60 -9.00 5.89
C PHE A 323 3.06 -9.64 7.21
N ASP A 324 2.31 -9.44 8.29
CA ASP A 324 2.60 -9.99 9.60
C ASP A 324 2.31 -11.48 9.69
N ARG A 325 2.79 -12.08 10.78
CA ARG A 325 2.50 -13.47 11.09
C ARG A 325 1.01 -13.66 11.33
N SER A 326 0.44 -14.64 10.65
CA SER A 326 -0.98 -14.99 10.81
C SER A 326 -1.28 -15.67 12.15
N ASP A 327 -2.46 -15.42 12.73
CA ASP A 327 -2.98 -16.19 13.85
C ASP A 327 -3.76 -17.44 13.38
N ALA A 328 -4.46 -17.33 12.25
CA ALA A 328 -5.21 -18.45 11.65
C ALA A 328 -4.29 -19.57 11.15
N ARG A 329 -3.09 -19.21 10.67
CA ARG A 329 -2.04 -20.14 10.25
C ARG A 329 -0.68 -19.62 10.73
N PRO A 330 -0.24 -19.96 11.96
CA PRO A 330 0.93 -19.38 12.64
C PRO A 330 2.27 -19.46 11.91
N THR A 331 2.40 -20.30 10.90
CA THR A 331 3.61 -20.36 10.07
C THR A 331 3.61 -19.32 8.95
N LYS A 332 2.46 -18.86 8.48
CA LYS A 332 2.35 -17.92 7.37
C LYS A 332 2.87 -16.53 7.76
N ILE A 333 3.72 -15.95 6.92
CA ILE A 333 4.29 -14.61 7.08
C ILE A 333 4.90 -14.11 5.76
N MET A 334 5.09 -12.80 5.61
CA MET A 334 6.13 -12.28 4.73
C MET A 334 7.50 -12.63 5.31
N ILE A 335 8.38 -13.25 4.52
CA ILE A 335 9.74 -13.54 4.96
C ILE A 335 10.45 -12.21 5.25
N SER A 336 10.99 -12.08 6.46
CA SER A 336 11.70 -10.90 6.94
C SER A 336 13.01 -10.66 6.16
N GLY A 337 13.68 -9.52 6.38
CA GLY A 337 14.94 -9.13 5.72
C GLY A 337 16.18 -10.01 6.01
N GLU A 338 15.98 -11.31 6.22
CA GLU A 338 17.06 -12.30 6.35
C GLU A 338 17.63 -12.71 4.99
N GLN A 339 18.82 -13.31 5.04
CA GLN A 339 19.47 -13.92 3.88
C GLN A 339 19.39 -15.43 3.99
N TRP A 340 19.12 -16.10 2.88
CA TRP A 340 19.26 -17.55 2.75
C TRP A 340 20.37 -17.84 1.76
N GLY A 341 21.40 -18.59 2.17
CA GLY A 341 22.51 -18.97 1.29
C GLY A 341 23.31 -17.78 0.73
N GLY A 342 23.28 -16.64 1.43
CA GLY A 342 23.91 -15.38 1.00
C GLY A 342 23.06 -14.52 0.05
N GLU A 343 21.84 -14.96 -0.31
CA GLU A 343 20.88 -14.22 -1.10
C GLU A 343 19.82 -13.55 -0.22
N GLU A 344 19.45 -12.30 -0.50
CA GLU A 344 18.36 -11.64 0.21
C GLU A 344 17.01 -12.12 -0.32
N VAL A 345 16.23 -12.71 0.57
CA VAL A 345 14.91 -13.30 0.28
C VAL A 345 13.75 -12.51 0.90
N GLY A 346 14.08 -11.41 1.58
CA GLY A 346 13.10 -10.56 2.26
C GLY A 346 12.02 -10.04 1.31
N GLY A 347 10.78 -10.06 1.79
CA GLY A 347 9.61 -9.64 1.01
C GLY A 347 8.89 -10.78 0.30
N LEU A 348 9.51 -11.95 0.13
CA LEU A 348 8.83 -13.15 -0.38
C LEU A 348 7.71 -13.60 0.57
N MET A 349 6.62 -14.10 0.00
CA MET A 349 5.48 -14.58 0.80
C MET A 349 5.60 -16.09 1.02
N GLY A 350 5.37 -16.57 2.24
CA GLY A 350 5.42 -18.00 2.51
C GLY A 350 5.23 -18.34 3.97
N PHE A 351 5.96 -19.35 4.42
CA PHE A 351 5.78 -19.96 5.72
C PHE A 351 7.11 -20.15 6.44
N THR A 352 7.18 -19.72 7.68
CA THR A 352 8.35 -19.89 8.54
C THR A 352 7.91 -20.42 9.90
N ILE A 353 8.67 -21.38 10.45
CA ILE A 353 8.47 -21.85 11.83
C ILE A 353 9.42 -21.05 12.74
N PRO A 354 8.92 -20.37 13.80
CA PRO A 354 9.79 -19.71 14.77
C PRO A 354 10.79 -20.68 15.42
N ASN A 355 12.04 -20.24 15.51
CA ASN A 355 13.22 -20.97 15.98
C ASN A 355 12.98 -22.00 17.11
N ILE A 356 12.98 -23.28 16.75
CA ILE A 356 13.44 -24.37 17.62
C ILE A 356 14.59 -25.07 16.88
N GLY A 357 15.81 -24.53 17.03
CA GLY A 357 17.05 -25.17 16.56
C GLY A 357 17.46 -24.84 15.12
N ASP A 358 16.56 -24.93 14.15
CA ASP A 358 16.82 -24.63 12.74
C ASP A 358 15.67 -23.81 12.13
N VAL A 359 15.97 -22.68 11.49
CA VAL A 359 14.96 -21.95 10.71
C VAL A 359 14.51 -22.83 9.54
N ARG A 360 13.21 -23.12 9.49
CA ARG A 360 12.55 -23.79 8.36
C ARG A 360 11.61 -22.80 7.68
N GLY A 361 12.19 -21.98 6.80
CA GLY A 361 11.45 -21.11 5.89
C GLY A 361 11.11 -21.83 4.60
N TYR A 362 9.92 -21.58 4.05
CA TYR A 362 9.51 -21.99 2.73
C TYR A 362 8.73 -20.85 2.05
N ALA A 363 9.38 -20.14 1.14
CA ALA A 363 8.76 -19.12 0.30
C ALA A 363 8.00 -19.78 -0.84
N PHE A 364 6.81 -19.26 -1.20
CA PHE A 364 6.00 -19.80 -2.29
C PHE A 364 5.88 -18.80 -3.44
N SER A 365 6.14 -19.27 -4.66
CA SER A 365 6.05 -18.48 -5.88
C SER A 365 4.65 -17.90 -6.09
N MET A 366 3.61 -18.73 -6.01
CA MET A 366 2.21 -18.28 -6.17
C MET A 366 1.85 -17.20 -5.16
N ASN A 367 2.04 -17.42 -3.86
CA ASN A 367 1.67 -16.44 -2.83
C ASN A 367 2.43 -15.13 -3.05
N THR A 368 3.69 -15.19 -3.48
CA THR A 368 4.50 -14.00 -3.75
C THR A 368 3.91 -13.16 -4.88
N PHE A 369 3.65 -13.76 -6.04
CA PHE A 369 3.09 -13.04 -7.18
C PHE A 369 1.63 -12.60 -6.92
N ALA A 370 0.82 -13.48 -6.33
CA ALA A 370 -0.60 -13.24 -6.09
C ALA A 370 -0.85 -12.15 -5.04
N THR A 371 0.02 -11.97 -4.04
CA THR A 371 -0.13 -10.86 -3.07
C THR A 371 0.07 -9.50 -3.74
N ALA A 372 0.95 -9.36 -4.73
CA ALA A 372 1.15 -8.08 -5.41
C ALA A 372 -0.09 -7.64 -6.22
N MET A 373 -0.91 -8.60 -6.65
CA MET A 373 -2.08 -8.35 -7.48
C MET A 373 -3.07 -7.35 -6.84
N PRO A 374 -3.49 -7.48 -5.57
CA PRO A 374 -4.27 -6.45 -4.89
C PRO A 374 -3.43 -5.41 -4.13
N MET A 375 -2.22 -5.73 -3.68
CA MET A 375 -1.46 -4.82 -2.81
C MET A 375 -0.78 -3.66 -3.55
N VAL A 376 -0.39 -3.84 -4.81
CA VAL A 376 0.13 -2.74 -5.64
C VAL A 376 -0.96 -1.71 -5.95
N PRO A 377 -2.12 -2.08 -6.52
CA PRO A 377 -3.18 -1.10 -6.80
C PRO A 377 -3.80 -0.50 -5.53
N LEU A 378 -3.67 -1.13 -4.35
CA LEU A 378 -4.10 -0.53 -3.07
C LEU A 378 -3.51 0.87 -2.86
N ALA A 379 -2.25 1.10 -3.24
CA ALA A 379 -1.59 2.40 -3.09
C ALA A 379 -2.30 3.53 -3.85
N ARG A 380 -3.08 3.24 -4.90
CA ARG A 380 -3.90 4.24 -5.60
C ARG A 380 -5.03 4.77 -4.73
N TYR A 381 -5.58 3.93 -3.86
CA TYR A 381 -6.74 4.25 -3.01
C TYR A 381 -6.32 4.69 -1.61
N GLU A 382 -5.09 4.37 -1.21
CA GLU A 382 -4.47 4.78 0.05
C GLU A 382 -2.99 5.07 -0.19
N ASP A 383 -2.73 6.30 -0.66
CA ASP A 383 -1.43 6.81 -1.12
C ASP A 383 -0.37 6.87 -0.02
N ARG A 384 -0.78 6.85 1.26
CA ARG A 384 0.10 6.75 2.43
C ARG A 384 0.90 5.45 2.47
N TYR A 385 0.54 4.43 1.70
CA TYR A 385 1.32 3.19 1.58
C TYR A 385 2.29 3.17 0.39
N SER A 386 2.39 4.26 -0.40
CA SER A 386 3.22 4.31 -1.62
C SER A 386 4.69 3.97 -1.36
N GLN A 387 5.29 4.51 -0.30
CA GLN A 387 6.68 4.23 0.08
C GLN A 387 6.87 2.77 0.49
N ALA A 388 6.01 2.26 1.37
CA ALA A 388 6.12 0.89 1.88
C ALA A 388 5.91 -0.15 0.76
N ILE A 389 4.88 0.02 -0.07
CA ILE A 389 4.62 -0.88 -1.20
C ILE A 389 5.74 -0.79 -2.24
N GLY A 390 6.26 0.42 -2.53
CA GLY A 390 7.41 0.59 -3.43
C GLY A 390 8.68 -0.10 -2.91
N LYS A 391 8.97 0.04 -1.61
CA LYS A 391 10.09 -0.63 -0.93
C LYS A 391 9.92 -2.15 -0.91
N TRP A 392 8.73 -2.66 -0.65
CA TRP A 392 8.45 -4.09 -0.73
C TRP A 392 8.65 -4.61 -2.16
N MET A 393 8.11 -3.91 -3.16
CA MET A 393 8.17 -4.34 -4.56
C MET A 393 9.61 -4.42 -5.10
N VAL A 394 10.51 -3.49 -4.77
CA VAL A 394 11.92 -3.61 -5.20
C VAL A 394 12.63 -4.82 -4.59
N ASN A 395 12.33 -5.16 -3.33
CA ASN A 395 12.90 -6.32 -2.65
C ASN A 395 12.33 -7.63 -3.21
N VAL A 396 11.00 -7.77 -3.20
CA VAL A 396 10.32 -9.00 -3.61
C VAL A 396 10.52 -9.30 -5.10
N ALA A 397 10.54 -8.29 -5.97
CA ALA A 397 10.76 -8.47 -7.40
C ALA A 397 12.20 -8.91 -7.71
N SER A 398 13.18 -8.50 -6.90
CA SER A 398 14.53 -9.04 -6.99
C SER A 398 14.58 -10.47 -6.45
N ALA A 399 14.02 -10.72 -5.26
CA ALA A 399 14.07 -12.03 -4.61
C ALA A 399 13.31 -13.13 -5.40
N ALA A 400 12.19 -12.79 -6.05
CA ALA A 400 11.36 -13.76 -6.77
C ALA A 400 12.08 -14.45 -7.95
N ARG A 401 13.16 -13.86 -8.48
CA ARG A 401 14.00 -14.51 -9.49
C ARG A 401 14.56 -15.85 -9.00
N LEU A 402 14.74 -15.97 -7.67
CA LEU A 402 15.28 -17.17 -7.04
C LEU A 402 14.29 -18.33 -7.13
N PHE A 403 13.03 -18.16 -7.52
CA PHE A 403 12.15 -19.30 -7.80
C PHE A 403 12.52 -20.05 -9.10
N TYR A 404 13.41 -19.52 -9.94
CA TYR A 404 13.71 -20.06 -11.27
C TYR A 404 15.05 -20.80 -11.30
N GLY A 405 15.13 -21.85 -12.11
CA GLY A 405 16.28 -22.78 -12.11
C GLY A 405 17.60 -22.15 -12.56
N ASP A 406 17.54 -21.11 -13.39
CA ASP A 406 18.70 -20.32 -13.84
C ASP A 406 19.30 -19.41 -12.76
N ALA A 407 18.62 -19.25 -11.62
CA ALA A 407 19.20 -18.60 -10.44
C ALA A 407 20.07 -19.54 -9.59
N HIS A 408 20.08 -20.85 -9.88
CA HIS A 408 20.69 -21.88 -9.03
C HIS A 408 21.74 -22.72 -9.75
N SER A 409 22.68 -23.25 -8.96
CA SER A 409 23.52 -24.36 -9.40
C SER A 409 22.68 -25.65 -9.50
N ASN A 410 23.19 -26.67 -10.18
CA ASN A 410 22.58 -28.00 -10.19
C ASN A 410 22.49 -28.65 -8.80
N GLN A 411 23.27 -28.19 -7.81
CA GLN A 411 23.29 -28.74 -6.45
C GLN A 411 22.26 -28.08 -5.52
N ASN A 412 21.78 -26.88 -5.86
CA ASN A 412 20.86 -26.08 -5.02
C ASN A 412 19.41 -26.11 -5.54
N GLN A 413 19.07 -27.12 -6.33
CA GLN A 413 17.73 -27.33 -6.87
C GLN A 413 17.47 -28.83 -7.11
N SER A 414 16.19 -29.22 -7.17
CA SER A 414 15.77 -30.64 -7.18
C SER A 414 15.42 -31.23 -8.54
N SER A 415 15.16 -30.40 -9.55
CA SER A 415 14.65 -30.84 -10.87
C SER A 415 15.50 -30.33 -12.04
N GLU A 416 16.80 -30.09 -11.79
CA GLU A 416 17.78 -29.63 -12.78
C GLU A 416 17.92 -30.55 -13.99
N PHE A 417 17.51 -31.82 -13.86
CA PHE A 417 17.54 -32.79 -14.94
C PHE A 417 16.53 -32.49 -16.06
N TRP A 418 15.45 -31.74 -15.77
CA TRP A 418 14.44 -31.41 -16.78
C TRP A 418 14.87 -30.18 -17.59
N THR A 419 14.89 -30.33 -18.91
CA THR A 419 15.39 -29.31 -19.86
C THR A 419 14.32 -28.83 -20.83
N GLY A 420 13.03 -29.11 -20.54
CA GLY A 420 11.90 -28.78 -21.41
C GLY A 420 11.53 -27.30 -21.43
N ASP A 421 12.19 -26.48 -20.62
CA ASP A 421 12.02 -25.03 -20.54
C ASP A 421 13.36 -24.32 -20.76
N PRO A 422 13.76 -24.09 -22.02
CA PRO A 422 15.07 -23.51 -22.33
C PRO A 422 15.23 -22.05 -21.90
N ASN A 423 14.13 -21.35 -21.61
CA ASN A 423 14.14 -19.94 -21.19
C ASN A 423 14.04 -19.78 -19.65
N SER A 424 13.94 -20.89 -18.90
CA SER A 424 13.72 -20.87 -17.45
C SER A 424 12.50 -19.99 -17.09
N ALA A 425 11.39 -20.20 -17.79
CA ALA A 425 10.12 -19.50 -17.60
C ALA A 425 9.15 -20.20 -16.64
N VAL A 426 9.42 -21.45 -16.25
CA VAL A 426 8.67 -22.19 -15.25
C VAL A 426 9.43 -22.14 -13.93
N SER A 427 8.83 -21.54 -12.91
CA SER A 427 9.36 -21.48 -11.56
C SER A 427 9.20 -22.82 -10.84
N TYR A 428 10.07 -23.07 -9.87
CA TYR A 428 9.79 -24.02 -8.79
C TYR A 428 8.58 -23.54 -7.98
N GLU A 429 7.94 -24.46 -7.26
CA GLU A 429 6.88 -24.10 -6.30
C GLU A 429 7.37 -23.06 -5.30
N GLY A 430 8.57 -23.26 -4.77
CA GLY A 430 9.09 -22.40 -3.74
C GLY A 430 10.58 -22.54 -3.47
N LEU A 431 11.03 -21.76 -2.49
CA LEU A 431 12.40 -21.73 -2.00
C LEU A 431 12.43 -22.14 -0.55
N ARG A 432 13.16 -23.19 -0.23
CA ARG A 432 13.36 -23.63 1.15
C ARG A 432 14.61 -22.97 1.71
N HIS A 433 14.54 -22.54 2.97
CA HIS A 433 15.73 -22.14 3.72
C HIS A 433 16.72 -23.30 3.81
N HIS A 434 16.26 -24.51 4.15
CA HIS A 434 17.06 -25.74 4.14
C HIS A 434 16.27 -26.87 3.46
N TRP A 435 16.95 -27.71 2.68
CA TRP A 435 16.32 -28.91 2.10
C TRP A 435 16.03 -29.98 3.17
N LEU A 436 14.93 -30.73 3.00
CA LEU A 436 14.50 -31.79 3.94
C LEU A 436 14.91 -33.17 3.40
N GLY A 437 16.14 -33.61 3.73
CA GLY A 437 16.59 -35.01 3.60
C GLY A 437 17.23 -35.44 2.26
N GLY A 438 17.87 -36.62 2.23
CA GLY A 438 18.57 -37.14 1.04
C GLY A 438 20.06 -36.74 0.98
N GLU A 439 20.67 -36.79 -0.21
CA GLU A 439 22.11 -36.47 -0.42
C GLU A 439 22.42 -34.97 -0.22
N PHE A 440 21.40 -34.11 -0.25
CA PHE A 440 21.50 -32.64 -0.14
C PHE A 440 20.96 -32.10 1.20
N ASP A 441 20.88 -32.96 2.23
CA ASP A 441 20.48 -32.56 3.58
C ASP A 441 21.45 -31.51 4.14
N GLY A 442 20.95 -30.31 4.44
CA GLY A 442 21.74 -29.19 4.96
C GLY A 442 22.12 -28.09 3.96
N GLU A 443 21.81 -28.21 2.68
CA GLU A 443 22.00 -27.10 1.71
C GLU A 443 21.01 -25.96 2.00
N GLU A 444 21.55 -24.74 2.08
CA GLU A 444 20.79 -23.51 2.31
C GLU A 444 20.35 -22.89 0.98
N LEU A 445 19.19 -22.21 0.94
CA LEU A 445 18.60 -21.64 -0.28
C LEU A 445 18.41 -22.70 -1.38
N TYR A 446 17.33 -23.47 -1.29
CA TYR A 446 17.10 -24.61 -2.16
C TYR A 446 15.78 -24.49 -2.92
N ALA A 447 15.84 -24.50 -4.26
CA ALA A 447 14.67 -24.41 -5.13
C ALA A 447 13.97 -25.77 -5.31
N ALA A 448 12.69 -25.81 -4.92
CA ALA A 448 12.01 -27.07 -4.61
C ALA A 448 10.49 -26.97 -4.63
N GLY A 449 9.87 -28.14 -4.44
CA GLY A 449 8.43 -28.36 -4.39
C GLY A 449 8.08 -29.55 -3.52
N ASP A 450 6.83 -29.59 -3.11
CA ASP A 450 6.19 -30.68 -2.38
C ASP A 450 6.10 -31.99 -3.17
N PRO A 451 5.96 -32.03 -4.53
CA PRO A 451 5.91 -33.28 -5.29
C PRO A 451 7.04 -34.26 -5.01
N LEU A 452 8.29 -33.83 -5.14
CA LEU A 452 9.44 -34.70 -4.90
C LEU A 452 9.75 -34.83 -3.40
N THR A 453 9.42 -33.82 -2.59
CA THR A 453 9.59 -33.91 -1.12
C THR A 453 8.71 -35.01 -0.51
N TYR A 454 7.44 -35.11 -0.95
CA TYR A 454 6.48 -36.07 -0.41
C TYR A 454 6.18 -37.25 -1.34
N ASN A 455 6.77 -37.26 -2.54
CA ASN A 455 6.68 -38.34 -3.53
C ASN A 455 5.23 -38.75 -3.84
N TRP A 456 4.39 -37.78 -4.20
CA TRP A 456 2.93 -37.98 -4.32
C TRP A 456 2.39 -37.97 -5.76
N GLY A 457 3.24 -37.88 -6.78
CA GLY A 457 2.83 -38.11 -8.17
C GLY A 457 3.65 -37.36 -9.24
N PRO A 458 3.67 -36.02 -9.25
CA PRO A 458 4.40 -35.28 -10.26
C PRO A 458 5.90 -35.55 -10.21
N GLU A 459 6.51 -35.66 -11.39
CA GLU A 459 7.91 -36.07 -11.55
C GLU A 459 8.92 -34.92 -11.46
N THR A 460 8.46 -33.67 -11.26
CA THR A 460 9.33 -32.50 -11.03
C THR A 460 8.72 -31.58 -9.97
N ASN A 461 9.52 -30.64 -9.48
CA ASN A 461 9.10 -29.58 -8.56
C ASN A 461 8.79 -28.24 -9.25
N PHE A 462 8.78 -28.19 -10.58
CA PHE A 462 8.41 -27.01 -11.35
C PHE A 462 6.89 -26.81 -11.29
N ALA A 463 6.46 -25.68 -10.74
CA ALA A 463 5.06 -25.36 -10.44
C ALA A 463 4.47 -24.44 -11.52
N ILE A 464 3.58 -25.01 -12.32
CA ILE A 464 2.83 -24.26 -13.34
C ILE A 464 1.92 -23.24 -12.68
N TYR A 465 1.30 -23.59 -11.54
CA TYR A 465 0.36 -22.71 -10.85
C TYR A 465 1.03 -21.43 -10.29
N GLY A 466 2.29 -21.52 -9.86
CA GLY A 466 3.10 -20.36 -9.45
C GLY A 466 3.59 -19.57 -10.66
N SER A 467 4.14 -20.25 -11.66
CA SER A 467 4.65 -19.65 -12.90
C SER A 467 3.58 -18.86 -13.66
N ALA A 468 2.34 -19.36 -13.65
CA ALA A 468 1.19 -18.71 -14.26
C ALA A 468 0.89 -17.33 -13.67
N MET A 469 1.29 -17.07 -12.42
CA MET A 469 1.12 -15.77 -11.78
C MET A 469 2.26 -14.78 -12.10
N ALA A 470 3.33 -15.18 -12.80
CA ALA A 470 4.41 -14.28 -13.19
C ALA A 470 3.92 -13.10 -14.05
N GLY A 471 2.79 -13.25 -14.76
CA GLY A 471 2.14 -12.15 -15.49
C GLY A 471 1.65 -11.00 -14.60
N VAL A 472 1.47 -11.22 -13.29
CA VAL A 472 1.22 -10.14 -12.33
C VAL A 472 2.42 -9.19 -12.28
N PHE A 473 3.63 -9.72 -12.03
CA PHE A 473 4.85 -8.91 -12.05
C PHE A 473 5.13 -8.39 -13.47
N GLY A 474 4.91 -9.20 -14.49
CA GLY A 474 5.16 -8.82 -15.88
C GLY A 474 4.28 -7.68 -16.40
N SER A 475 3.13 -7.42 -15.78
CA SER A 475 2.26 -6.28 -16.11
C SER A 475 2.46 -5.07 -15.22
N ILE A 476 2.83 -5.29 -13.95
CA ILE A 476 3.07 -4.21 -12.99
C ILE A 476 4.44 -3.57 -13.21
N ILE A 477 5.50 -4.36 -13.40
CA ILE A 477 6.88 -3.91 -13.22
C ILE A 477 7.50 -3.51 -14.56
N LYS A 478 8.02 -2.28 -14.60
CA LYS A 478 8.94 -1.82 -15.64
C LYS A 478 10.20 -1.23 -15.01
N THR A 479 11.37 -1.55 -15.54
CA THR A 479 12.63 -0.93 -15.12
C THR A 479 12.72 0.50 -15.68
N THR A 480 13.43 1.36 -14.95
CA THR A 480 13.66 2.75 -15.36
C THR A 480 15.10 2.97 -15.82
N ASN A 481 15.43 4.21 -16.20
CA ASN A 481 16.81 4.64 -16.46
C ASN A 481 17.70 4.64 -15.21
N VAL A 482 17.11 4.48 -14.01
CA VAL A 482 17.83 4.44 -12.74
C VAL A 482 17.68 3.04 -12.13
N GLU A 483 18.81 2.37 -11.91
CA GLU A 483 18.81 1.03 -11.30
C GLU A 483 18.12 1.07 -9.92
N LYS A 484 17.34 0.02 -9.60
CA LYS A 484 16.55 -0.14 -8.36
C LYS A 484 15.33 0.75 -8.21
N ILE A 485 15.12 1.75 -9.09
CA ILE A 485 13.86 2.47 -9.18
C ILE A 485 12.99 1.80 -10.23
N LEU A 486 11.86 1.23 -9.79
CA LEU A 486 10.87 0.59 -10.64
C LEU A 486 9.74 1.56 -10.96
N GLN A 487 9.20 1.46 -12.17
CA GLN A 487 7.90 2.00 -12.52
C GLN A 487 6.87 0.88 -12.29
N LEU A 488 5.99 1.06 -11.29
CA LEU A 488 4.94 0.10 -10.95
C LEU A 488 3.60 0.61 -11.49
N ASP A 489 2.97 -0.10 -12.41
CA ASP A 489 1.64 0.25 -12.95
C ASP A 489 0.55 -0.09 -11.93
N LEU A 490 -0.08 0.94 -11.37
CA LEU A 490 -1.13 0.80 -10.36
C LEU A 490 -2.49 0.39 -10.94
N LEU A 491 -2.64 0.36 -12.27
CA LEU A 491 -3.87 -0.06 -12.96
C LEU A 491 -3.76 -1.46 -13.56
N ALA A 492 -2.56 -2.02 -13.69
CA ALA A 492 -2.30 -3.31 -14.34
C ALA A 492 -3.18 -4.45 -13.81
N THR A 493 -3.43 -4.48 -12.51
CA THR A 493 -4.25 -5.49 -11.81
C THR A 493 -5.48 -4.92 -11.10
N ASP A 494 -5.77 -3.61 -11.26
CA ASP A 494 -6.90 -2.91 -10.64
C ASP A 494 -8.23 -3.23 -11.36
N SER A 495 -8.75 -4.43 -11.11
CA SER A 495 -9.91 -4.97 -11.84
C SER A 495 -11.24 -4.44 -11.27
N PHE A 496 -12.26 -4.29 -12.11
CA PHE A 496 -13.57 -3.71 -11.75
C PHE A 496 -13.45 -2.36 -11.02
N ARG A 497 -12.82 -1.40 -11.69
CA ARG A 497 -12.68 0.00 -11.26
C ARG A 497 -13.48 0.94 -12.16
N GLY A 498 -13.72 2.16 -11.65
CA GLY A 498 -14.21 3.27 -12.46
C GLY A 498 -13.17 3.79 -13.46
N ALA A 499 -13.51 4.85 -14.18
CA ALA A 499 -12.56 5.52 -15.06
C ALA A 499 -11.30 5.96 -14.29
N ALA A 500 -10.12 5.82 -14.91
CA ALA A 500 -8.84 6.20 -14.33
C ALA A 500 -7.86 6.62 -15.44
N HIS A 501 -6.97 7.55 -15.11
CA HIS A 501 -5.81 7.89 -15.94
C HIS A 501 -4.62 6.99 -15.61
N PRO A 502 -3.65 6.79 -16.52
CA PRO A 502 -2.45 6.01 -16.22
C PRO A 502 -1.79 6.51 -14.93
N THR A 503 -1.54 5.60 -14.00
CA THR A 503 -0.99 5.90 -12.68
C THR A 503 0.16 4.96 -12.38
N TYR A 504 1.31 5.52 -12.01
CA TYR A 504 2.53 4.78 -11.76
C TYR A 504 3.13 5.12 -10.39
N LEU A 505 3.63 4.13 -9.68
CA LEU A 505 4.35 4.31 -8.43
C LEU A 505 5.85 4.13 -8.65
N TYR A 506 6.63 5.05 -8.10
CA TYR A 506 8.08 5.04 -8.06
C TYR A 506 8.54 5.18 -6.62
N TYR A 507 9.56 4.42 -6.23
CA TYR A 507 10.22 4.54 -4.94
C TYR A 507 11.74 4.61 -5.16
N ASN A 508 12.40 5.55 -4.50
CA ASN A 508 13.84 5.73 -4.61
C ASN A 508 14.56 5.14 -3.39
N PRO A 509 15.15 3.94 -3.51
CA PRO A 509 15.88 3.32 -2.41
C PRO A 509 17.30 3.88 -2.20
N LEU A 510 17.75 4.81 -3.05
CA LEU A 510 19.11 5.34 -3.05
C LEU A 510 19.24 6.53 -2.09
N ALA A 511 20.48 6.82 -1.68
CA ALA A 511 20.79 7.86 -0.69
C ALA A 511 20.61 9.31 -1.20
N ASN A 512 20.45 9.49 -2.52
CA ASN A 512 20.33 10.82 -3.15
C ASN A 512 19.10 10.85 -4.06
N THR A 513 18.51 12.03 -4.24
CA THR A 513 17.49 12.32 -5.25
C THR A 513 17.93 11.82 -6.63
N GLN A 514 17.01 11.18 -7.35
CA GLN A 514 17.25 10.63 -8.68
C GLN A 514 16.28 11.23 -9.69
N SER A 515 16.76 11.46 -10.91
CA SER A 515 15.92 11.92 -12.01
C SER A 515 15.51 10.73 -12.89
N VAL A 516 14.20 10.47 -12.94
CA VAL A 516 13.58 9.31 -13.58
C VAL A 516 12.90 9.74 -14.86
N ALA A 517 13.09 8.95 -15.92
CA ALA A 517 12.48 9.16 -17.22
C ALA A 517 11.11 8.51 -17.30
N ILE A 518 10.15 9.22 -17.90
CA ILE A 518 8.84 8.67 -18.29
C ILE A 518 8.53 9.02 -19.74
N ASP A 519 8.01 8.04 -20.48
CA ASP A 519 7.50 8.24 -21.83
C ASP A 519 5.99 8.41 -21.76
N LEU A 520 5.52 9.59 -22.17
CA LEU A 520 4.09 9.95 -22.15
C LEU A 520 3.35 9.46 -23.41
N GLY A 521 4.07 8.93 -24.40
CA GLY A 521 3.50 8.54 -25.68
C GLY A 521 2.93 9.74 -26.45
N ALA A 522 1.83 9.52 -27.17
CA ALA A 522 1.19 10.54 -27.97
C ALA A 522 0.19 11.36 -27.14
N GLY A 523 0.35 12.69 -27.13
CA GLY A 523 -0.54 13.61 -26.42
C GLY A 523 0.23 14.67 -25.67
N ALA A 524 -0.50 15.51 -24.93
CA ALA A 524 0.05 16.42 -23.95
C ALA A 524 -0.61 16.13 -22.59
N PHE A 525 0.19 16.11 -21.54
CA PHE A 525 -0.23 15.69 -20.21
C PHE A 525 0.25 16.68 -19.14
N ASP A 526 -0.53 16.76 -18.07
CA ASP A 526 -0.09 17.27 -16.78
C ASP A 526 0.36 16.05 -15.95
N LEU A 527 1.51 16.16 -15.29
CA LEU A 527 2.07 15.13 -14.42
C LEU A 527 1.71 15.46 -12.99
N TYR A 528 0.80 14.71 -12.38
CA TYR A 528 0.37 14.93 -11.01
C TYR A 528 0.99 13.89 -10.08
N ASP A 529 1.58 14.30 -8.97
CA ASP A 529 2.05 13.41 -7.91
C ASP A 529 1.04 13.38 -6.77
N ALA A 530 0.35 12.25 -6.62
CA ALA A 530 -0.65 12.05 -5.57
C ALA A 530 -0.02 11.88 -4.18
N VAL A 531 1.25 11.51 -4.05
CA VAL A 531 1.90 11.51 -2.71
C VAL A 531 2.19 12.93 -2.25
N ALA A 532 2.64 13.78 -3.18
CA ALA A 532 3.02 15.16 -2.90
C ALA A 532 1.87 16.17 -3.03
N ASN A 533 0.69 15.74 -3.49
CA ASN A 533 -0.48 16.57 -3.77
C ASN A 533 -0.21 17.79 -4.66
N ARG A 534 0.61 17.60 -5.71
CA ARG A 534 1.03 18.67 -6.61
C ARG A 534 1.28 18.20 -8.03
N PHE A 535 1.21 19.14 -8.97
CA PHE A 535 1.67 18.90 -10.33
C PHE A 535 3.19 19.05 -10.41
N LEU A 536 3.86 18.05 -11.01
CA LEU A 536 5.30 18.07 -11.28
C LEU A 536 5.64 18.69 -12.65
N ALA A 537 4.69 18.65 -13.59
CA ALA A 537 4.79 19.36 -14.86
C ALA A 537 3.39 19.59 -15.46
N ARG A 538 3.24 20.63 -16.29
CA ARG A 538 2.00 20.96 -17.00
C ARG A 538 2.22 20.98 -18.51
N SER A 539 1.23 20.49 -19.26
CA SER A 539 1.18 20.54 -20.74
C SER A 539 2.44 20.01 -21.45
N VAL A 540 3.05 18.96 -20.89
CA VAL A 540 4.27 18.33 -21.41
C VAL A 540 3.94 17.15 -22.33
N SER A 541 4.89 16.77 -23.19
CA SER A 541 4.69 15.69 -24.18
C SER A 541 5.99 14.92 -24.45
N GLY A 542 5.88 13.72 -25.02
CA GLY A 542 7.04 12.87 -25.30
C GLY A 542 7.74 12.39 -24.04
N GLN A 543 9.07 12.28 -24.08
CA GLN A 543 9.87 11.87 -22.94
C GLN A 543 10.06 13.03 -21.96
N GLN A 544 9.76 12.79 -20.68
CA GLN A 544 9.93 13.74 -19.59
C GLN A 544 10.83 13.15 -18.50
N MET A 545 11.38 14.03 -17.67
CA MET A 545 12.15 13.69 -16.48
C MET A 545 11.44 14.28 -15.26
N PHE A 546 11.44 13.56 -14.15
CA PHE A 546 10.97 14.05 -12.86
C PHE A 546 11.86 13.48 -11.75
N ASP A 547 11.93 14.19 -10.63
CA ASP A 547 12.81 13.82 -9.53
C ASP A 547 12.06 13.03 -8.46
N VAL A 548 12.72 11.99 -7.93
CA VAL A 548 12.26 11.21 -6.79
C VAL A 548 13.30 11.36 -5.67
N SER A 549 12.92 11.97 -4.56
CA SER A 549 13.79 12.22 -3.41
C SER A 549 14.29 10.92 -2.77
N ALA A 550 15.44 10.96 -2.11
CA ALA A 550 16.02 9.79 -1.44
C ALA A 550 15.08 9.21 -0.38
N GLY A 551 14.79 7.91 -0.45
CA GLY A 551 13.90 7.23 0.49
C GLY A 551 12.41 7.52 0.27
N GLU A 552 12.04 8.38 -0.67
CA GLU A 552 10.65 8.81 -0.89
C GLU A 552 10.00 8.07 -2.07
N ALA A 553 8.69 8.24 -2.19
CA ALA A 553 7.89 7.74 -3.29
C ALA A 553 7.18 8.86 -4.06
N VAL A 554 6.91 8.61 -5.35
CA VAL A 554 6.11 9.46 -6.23
C VAL A 554 5.02 8.58 -6.84
N GLN A 555 3.76 9.00 -6.70
CA GLN A 555 2.62 8.36 -7.37
C GLN A 555 2.18 9.25 -8.53
N LEU A 556 2.73 8.99 -9.71
CA LEU A 556 2.60 9.82 -10.90
C LEU A 556 1.35 9.46 -11.71
N VAL A 557 0.41 10.40 -11.83
CA VAL A 557 -0.81 10.31 -12.62
C VAL A 557 -0.63 11.12 -13.90
N LEU A 558 -0.88 10.49 -15.05
CA LEU A 558 -0.81 11.13 -16.37
C LEU A 558 -2.14 11.74 -16.76
N VAL A 559 -2.34 13.00 -16.38
CA VAL A 559 -3.60 13.72 -16.58
C VAL A 559 -3.63 14.37 -17.96
N PRO A 560 -4.72 14.31 -18.75
CA PRO A 560 -4.82 15.05 -20.00
C PRO A 560 -4.64 16.55 -19.79
N ALA A 561 -3.73 17.19 -20.53
CA ALA A 561 -3.44 18.61 -20.40
C ALA A 561 -4.69 19.48 -20.64
N GLY A 562 -4.85 20.53 -19.82
CA GLY A 562 -5.98 21.46 -19.91
C GLY A 562 -7.31 20.89 -19.44
N GLY A 563 -7.29 19.76 -18.72
CA GLY A 563 -8.47 19.20 -18.07
C GLY A 563 -9.02 20.12 -16.98
N ILE A 564 -10.31 19.97 -16.68
CA ILE A 564 -10.99 20.79 -15.66
C ILE A 564 -10.83 20.12 -14.30
N GLU A 565 -10.11 20.78 -13.40
CA GLU A 565 -9.94 20.35 -12.01
C GLU A 565 -11.21 20.62 -11.19
N ASN A 566 -11.59 19.64 -10.38
CA ASN A 566 -12.71 19.72 -9.44
C ASN A 566 -12.34 18.98 -8.15
N ARG A 567 -12.55 19.61 -6.99
CA ARG A 567 -12.34 18.97 -5.68
C ARG A 567 -13.68 18.55 -5.10
N GLN A 568 -13.78 17.30 -4.65
CA GLN A 568 -14.98 16.74 -4.03
C GLN A 568 -14.61 16.03 -2.73
N GLY A 569 -14.74 16.75 -1.61
CA GLY A 569 -14.20 16.29 -0.32
C GLY A 569 -12.71 16.05 -0.43
N ARG A 570 -12.26 14.84 -0.06
CA ARG A 570 -10.84 14.42 -0.13
C ARG A 570 -10.34 14.15 -1.55
N ARG A 571 -11.23 14.08 -2.55
CA ARG A 571 -10.87 13.70 -3.92
C ARG A 571 -10.50 14.90 -4.77
N LEU A 572 -9.46 14.78 -5.59
CA LEU A 572 -9.21 15.64 -6.74
C LEU A 572 -9.59 14.90 -8.02
N LEU A 573 -10.40 15.56 -8.84
CA LEU A 573 -10.87 15.06 -10.12
C LEU A 573 -10.41 15.96 -11.25
N VAL A 574 -10.13 15.36 -12.39
CA VAL A 574 -9.94 16.08 -13.65
C VAL A 574 -10.85 15.47 -14.70
N ASN A 575 -11.70 16.30 -15.31
CA ASN A 575 -12.74 15.86 -16.25
C ASN A 575 -13.62 14.73 -15.67
N ASP A 576 -14.03 14.88 -14.42
CA ASP A 576 -14.84 13.92 -13.65
C ASP A 576 -14.17 12.55 -13.39
N VAL A 577 -12.86 12.42 -13.66
CA VAL A 577 -12.04 11.25 -13.33
C VAL A 577 -11.22 11.55 -12.08
N VAL A 578 -11.32 10.70 -11.07
CA VAL A 578 -10.50 10.85 -9.84
C VAL A 578 -9.04 10.60 -10.17
N ILE A 579 -8.20 11.61 -9.93
CA ILE A 579 -6.75 11.53 -10.05
C ILE A 579 -6.08 11.32 -8.69
N ASP A 580 -6.79 11.60 -7.61
CA ASP A 580 -6.29 11.49 -6.25
C ASP A 580 -7.46 11.31 -5.28
N TYR A 581 -7.38 10.28 -4.43
CA TYR A 581 -8.40 10.00 -3.42
C TYR A 581 -8.13 10.70 -2.07
N ASN A 582 -6.93 11.28 -1.89
CA ASN A 582 -6.46 11.88 -0.65
C ASN A 582 -5.79 13.25 -0.87
N ALA A 583 -6.35 14.03 -1.80
CA ALA A 583 -5.88 15.36 -2.17
C ALA A 583 -6.09 16.43 -1.08
N SER A 584 -6.67 16.07 0.07
CA SER A 584 -7.02 16.98 1.18
C SER A 584 -5.88 17.18 2.20
N LEU A 585 -4.96 16.23 2.33
CA LEU A 585 -3.86 16.34 3.30
C LEU A 585 -2.58 16.78 2.60
N LEU A 586 -1.95 17.87 3.02
CA LEU A 586 -0.66 18.27 2.47
C LEU A 586 0.41 17.20 2.75
N ALA A 587 1.25 16.92 1.76
CA ALA A 587 2.39 16.05 1.93
C ALA A 587 3.36 16.60 2.97
N ASN A 588 4.08 15.72 3.67
CA ASN A 588 4.98 16.08 4.79
C ASN A 588 4.31 16.95 5.86
N ASN A 589 3.05 16.60 6.17
CA ASN A 589 2.24 17.33 7.12
C ASN A 589 2.99 17.53 8.45
N LEU A 590 3.32 18.77 8.77
CA LEU A 590 3.97 19.15 10.02
C LEU A 590 3.02 18.97 11.22
N ILE A 591 1.70 19.03 10.99
CA ILE A 591 0.70 18.75 12.00
C ILE A 591 0.50 17.24 12.08
N ARG A 592 0.58 16.68 13.29
CA ARG A 592 0.30 15.26 13.54
C ARG A 592 -1.19 14.99 13.35
N ASN A 593 -1.58 14.60 12.14
CA ASN A 593 -2.97 14.34 11.83
C ASN A 593 -3.45 12.96 12.28
N GLY A 594 -2.53 12.02 12.56
CA GLY A 594 -2.85 10.70 13.11
C GLY A 594 -3.74 10.79 14.36
N ASP A 595 -3.59 11.83 15.18
CA ASP A 595 -4.42 12.00 16.38
C ASP A 595 -5.88 12.40 16.09
N VAL A 596 -6.15 13.04 14.95
CA VAL A 596 -7.50 13.47 14.53
C VAL A 596 -8.16 12.41 13.65
N ASP A 597 -7.38 11.79 12.76
CA ASP A 597 -7.83 10.85 11.73
C ASP A 597 -7.68 9.36 12.12
N GLU A 598 -6.92 8.97 13.16
CA GLU A 598 -6.82 7.56 13.58
C GLU A 598 -7.96 7.15 14.49
N ARG A 599 -8.43 5.90 14.31
CA ARG A 599 -9.44 5.30 15.18
C ARG A 599 -8.81 4.95 16.53
N ILE A 600 -8.84 5.87 17.48
CA ILE A 600 -8.41 5.57 18.85
C ILE A 600 -9.36 4.50 19.44
N SER A 601 -8.81 3.54 20.18
CA SER A 601 -9.53 2.42 20.79
C SER A 601 -10.80 2.87 21.56
N PRO A 602 -11.90 2.07 21.57
CA PRO A 602 -13.16 2.49 22.15
C PRO A 602 -13.05 2.78 23.66
N GLY A 603 -13.26 4.05 24.05
CA GLY A 603 -13.30 4.46 25.45
C GLY A 603 -12.81 5.88 25.73
N THR A 604 -13.54 6.90 25.28
CA THR A 604 -13.39 8.31 25.72
C THR A 604 -12.01 8.98 25.54
N ALA A 605 -11.11 8.43 24.74
CA ALA A 605 -9.82 9.06 24.46
C ALA A 605 -9.96 10.05 23.29
N ARG A 606 -9.69 11.33 23.54
CA ARG A 606 -9.56 12.39 22.53
C ARG A 606 -8.13 12.34 21.91
N PRO A 607 -7.88 13.00 20.78
CA PRO A 607 -6.53 13.18 20.23
C PRO A 607 -5.48 13.51 21.30
N ALA A 608 -4.35 12.79 21.35
CA ALA A 608 -3.36 12.94 22.42
C ALA A 608 -2.52 14.23 22.33
N PHE A 609 -2.41 14.79 21.12
CA PHE A 609 -1.60 15.98 20.80
C PHE A 609 -2.43 17.24 20.56
N TRP A 610 -3.68 17.24 21.05
CA TRP A 610 -4.56 18.39 20.98
C TRP A 610 -5.06 18.78 22.36
N HIS A 611 -4.94 20.06 22.67
CA HIS A 611 -5.61 20.69 23.80
C HIS A 611 -7.05 21.02 23.43
N TYR A 612 -7.93 20.98 24.43
CA TYR A 612 -9.34 21.25 24.24
C TYR A 612 -9.95 21.89 25.47
N SER A 613 -10.97 22.70 25.24
CA SER A 613 -11.82 23.24 26.30
C SER A 613 -12.86 22.22 26.79
N SER A 614 -13.55 22.53 27.89
CA SER A 614 -14.48 21.59 28.54
C SER A 614 -15.69 21.19 27.68
N GLY A 615 -16.14 22.07 26.78
CA GLY A 615 -17.28 21.87 25.89
C GLY A 615 -16.91 21.38 24.49
N ALA A 616 -15.63 21.42 24.12
CA ALA A 616 -15.12 20.81 22.91
C ALA A 616 -15.31 19.28 22.92
N LYS A 617 -15.65 18.70 21.76
CA LYS A 617 -15.95 17.28 21.57
C LYS A 617 -15.19 16.71 20.36
N TRP A 618 -15.20 15.39 20.26
CA TRP A 618 -14.63 14.63 19.15
C TRP A 618 -15.77 13.80 18.54
N SER A 619 -16.17 14.16 17.31
CA SER A 619 -17.43 13.72 16.71
C SER A 619 -17.19 12.60 15.70
N ALA A 620 -17.78 11.42 15.94
CA ALA A 620 -17.88 10.35 14.96
C ALA A 620 -19.13 10.48 14.06
N GLU A 621 -20.06 11.36 14.42
CA GLU A 621 -21.35 11.51 13.70
C GLU A 621 -21.24 12.48 12.52
N VAL A 622 -20.32 13.44 12.60
CA VAL A 622 -20.11 14.47 11.60
C VAL A 622 -18.60 14.57 11.37
N ALA A 623 -18.10 13.87 10.35
CA ALA A 623 -16.69 13.89 9.94
C ALA A 623 -16.60 13.78 8.42
N LEU A 624 -15.57 14.39 7.84
CA LEU A 624 -15.14 14.19 6.46
C LEU A 624 -14.14 13.05 6.40
N SER A 625 -13.20 13.02 7.34
CA SER A 625 -12.36 11.87 7.54
C SER A 625 -13.25 10.71 7.98
N PRO A 626 -12.87 9.48 7.64
CA PRO A 626 -13.71 8.36 7.95
C PRO A 626 -13.93 8.14 9.47
N THR A 627 -13.01 8.60 10.34
CA THR A 627 -13.03 8.36 11.79
C THR A 627 -13.82 9.39 12.56
N HIS A 628 -13.32 10.60 12.68
CA HIS A 628 -13.85 11.62 13.55
C HIS A 628 -13.44 13.02 13.08
N SER A 629 -14.16 14.04 13.53
CA SER A 629 -13.73 15.43 13.42
C SER A 629 -13.64 16.10 14.78
N LEU A 630 -12.88 17.19 14.87
CA LEU A 630 -12.89 18.07 16.02
C LEU A 630 -14.20 18.86 16.03
N GLU A 631 -14.97 18.80 17.12
CA GLU A 631 -16.25 19.49 17.27
C GLU A 631 -16.14 20.60 18.33
N ILE A 632 -16.60 21.79 17.98
CA ILE A 632 -16.84 22.93 18.87
C ILE A 632 -18.33 23.18 18.87
N VAL A 633 -18.96 23.14 20.06
CA VAL A 633 -20.33 23.60 20.26
C VAL A 633 -20.30 24.66 21.35
N ASP A 634 -20.47 25.91 20.95
CA ASP A 634 -20.52 27.03 21.89
C ASP A 634 -21.95 27.55 22.05
N ASN A 635 -22.46 27.41 23.28
CA ASN A 635 -23.76 27.95 23.70
C ASN A 635 -23.60 29.04 24.78
N SER A 636 -22.37 29.46 25.05
CA SER A 636 -22.02 30.35 26.15
C SER A 636 -21.81 31.78 25.65
N GLN A 637 -22.49 32.74 26.27
CA GLN A 637 -22.25 34.16 26.02
C GLN A 637 -21.09 34.73 26.86
N THR A 638 -20.29 33.88 27.50
CA THR A 638 -19.31 34.31 28.53
C THR A 638 -17.98 33.57 28.49
N LYS A 639 -17.87 32.58 27.61
CA LYS A 639 -16.72 31.68 27.51
C LYS A 639 -16.63 31.25 26.06
N SER A 640 -15.41 31.10 25.57
CA SER A 640 -15.13 30.42 24.31
C SER A 640 -14.82 28.95 24.57
N GLU A 641 -15.02 28.15 23.54
CA GLU A 641 -14.58 26.76 23.41
C GLU A 641 -13.50 26.68 22.33
N GLU A 642 -12.51 25.82 22.51
CA GLU A 642 -11.38 25.71 21.58
C GLU A 642 -10.84 24.29 21.45
N TRP A 643 -10.26 24.03 20.29
CA TRP A 643 -9.29 22.98 20.03
C TRP A 643 -7.96 23.64 19.64
N ARG A 644 -6.86 23.24 20.26
CA ARG A 644 -5.55 23.84 20.03
C ARG A 644 -4.51 22.75 19.81
N SER A 645 -3.78 22.80 18.71
CA SER A 645 -2.67 21.91 18.44
C SER A 645 -1.54 22.15 19.43
N TYR A 646 -0.69 21.16 19.65
CA TYR A 646 0.59 21.41 20.30
C TYR A 646 1.48 22.27 19.40
N ALA A 647 2.45 22.95 20.01
CA ALA A 647 3.49 23.66 19.28
C ALA A 647 4.24 22.69 18.36
N THR A 648 4.43 23.11 17.12
CA THR A 648 5.01 22.31 16.03
C THR A 648 6.27 23.00 15.53
N ASP A 649 7.35 22.22 15.37
CA ASP A 649 8.64 22.72 14.88
C ASP A 649 8.55 23.05 13.38
N ILE A 650 9.21 24.14 12.98
CA ILE A 650 9.44 24.50 11.58
C ILE A 650 10.94 24.34 11.29
N PRO A 651 11.33 23.44 10.37
CA PRO A 651 12.73 23.29 9.96
C PRO A 651 13.32 24.62 9.48
N ALA A 652 14.57 24.93 9.87
CA ALA A 652 15.28 26.16 9.48
C ALA A 652 15.41 26.31 7.95
N GLY A 653 15.42 27.56 7.47
CA GLY A 653 15.62 27.91 6.06
C GLY A 653 15.27 29.37 5.78
N GLU A 654 15.51 29.83 4.56
CA GLU A 654 15.22 31.19 4.06
C GLU A 654 14.09 31.14 3.01
N GLU A 655 13.38 32.24 2.79
CA GLU A 655 12.31 32.37 1.76
C GLU A 655 11.21 31.28 1.83
N ARG A 656 10.79 30.96 3.05
CA ARG A 656 9.84 29.87 3.33
C ARG A 656 8.39 30.32 3.37
N PHE A 657 7.49 29.45 2.96
CA PHE A 657 6.05 29.64 3.11
C PHE A 657 5.41 28.47 3.85
N LEU A 658 4.47 28.76 4.73
CA LEU A 658 3.63 27.76 5.38
C LEU A 658 2.31 27.65 4.62
N GLN A 659 2.13 26.55 3.91
CA GLN A 659 0.85 26.18 3.33
C GLN A 659 0.01 25.51 4.41
N LEU A 660 -1.23 25.95 4.57
CA LEU A 660 -2.19 25.41 5.52
C LEU A 660 -3.43 24.94 4.77
N ARG A 661 -3.95 23.78 5.16
CA ARG A 661 -5.18 23.22 4.62
C ARG A 661 -5.97 22.51 5.73
N TRP A 662 -7.28 22.69 5.76
CA TRP A 662 -8.20 21.90 6.59
C TRP A 662 -9.60 21.95 5.99
N PHE A 663 -10.47 21.07 6.45
CA PHE A 663 -11.91 21.16 6.20
C PHE A 663 -12.63 21.68 7.42
N TRP A 664 -13.65 22.50 7.19
CA TRP A 664 -14.56 22.91 8.24
C TRP A 664 -16.01 22.93 7.80
N LYS A 665 -16.91 22.61 8.73
CA LYS A 665 -18.36 22.74 8.59
C LYS A 665 -18.84 23.54 9.79
N PHE A 666 -19.60 24.60 9.60
CA PHE A 666 -19.97 25.47 10.72
C PHE A 666 -21.36 26.08 10.56
N ASP A 667 -21.97 26.42 11.69
CA ASP A 667 -23.20 27.21 11.78
C ASP A 667 -23.02 28.19 12.94
N VAL A 668 -22.68 29.43 12.60
CA VAL A 668 -22.34 30.50 13.53
C VAL A 668 -23.49 31.48 13.59
N ALA A 669 -23.89 31.89 14.79
CA ALA A 669 -25.02 32.79 14.95
C ALA A 669 -24.80 34.15 14.26
N ALA A 670 -25.90 34.79 13.87
CA ALA A 670 -25.85 35.99 13.05
C ALA A 670 -25.10 37.14 13.73
N GLY A 671 -24.04 37.63 13.06
CA GLY A 671 -23.20 38.72 13.57
C GLY A 671 -22.09 38.28 14.52
N GLU A 672 -21.93 36.96 14.73
CA GLU A 672 -20.85 36.35 15.51
C GLU A 672 -19.84 35.66 14.58
N GLU A 673 -18.68 35.31 15.13
CA GLU A 673 -17.56 34.73 14.38
C GLU A 673 -16.90 33.60 15.17
N PHE A 674 -16.58 32.51 14.47
CA PHE A 674 -15.60 31.53 14.92
C PHE A 674 -14.31 31.77 14.13
N GLN A 675 -13.17 31.26 14.59
CA GLN A 675 -11.92 31.46 13.87
C GLN A 675 -10.93 30.31 14.03
N ALA A 676 -10.09 30.15 13.03
CA ALA A 676 -8.81 29.46 13.14
C ALA A 676 -7.72 30.50 13.37
N ARG A 677 -6.93 30.34 14.42
CA ARG A 677 -5.84 31.23 14.81
C ARG A 677 -4.52 30.51 14.68
N LEU A 678 -3.65 31.00 13.81
CA LEU A 678 -2.26 30.58 13.66
C LEU A 678 -1.37 31.53 14.43
N ARG A 679 -0.47 31.01 15.27
CA ARG A 679 0.59 31.80 15.91
C ARG A 679 1.95 31.28 15.49
N LEU A 680 2.86 32.19 15.18
CA LEU A 680 4.25 31.89 14.80
C LEU A 680 5.21 32.39 15.87
N SER A 681 6.29 31.64 16.12
CA SER A 681 7.29 31.97 17.14
C SER A 681 8.71 31.61 16.67
N ASP A 682 9.71 32.26 17.29
CA ASP A 682 11.13 31.88 17.26
C ASP A 682 11.52 30.94 18.42
N ASP A 683 10.53 30.52 19.22
CA ASP A 683 10.71 29.52 20.26
C ASP A 683 11.09 28.16 19.62
N LEU A 684 12.06 27.47 20.23
CA LEU A 684 12.25 26.03 20.02
C LEU A 684 11.11 25.27 20.71
N VAL A 685 10.54 24.24 20.07
CA VAL A 685 9.50 23.42 20.69
C VAL A 685 10.10 22.57 21.82
N THR A 686 10.03 23.13 23.02
CA THR A 686 10.50 22.49 24.27
C THR A 686 9.34 22.21 25.23
N SER A 687 8.14 22.67 24.89
CA SER A 687 6.92 22.59 25.67
C SER A 687 5.72 22.35 24.73
N LEU A 688 4.58 21.93 25.29
CA LEU A 688 3.35 21.70 24.51
C LEU A 688 2.79 23.00 23.91
N ASP A 689 3.07 24.14 24.53
CA ASP A 689 2.53 25.46 24.17
C ASP A 689 3.64 26.39 23.65
N LEU A 690 3.29 27.26 22.69
CA LEU A 690 4.10 28.43 22.37
C LEU A 690 4.08 29.43 23.53
N THR A 691 5.26 29.93 23.89
CA THR A 691 5.41 30.84 25.04
C THR A 691 5.50 32.30 24.63
N ASN A 692 6.09 32.61 23.47
CA ASN A 692 6.32 33.97 23.00
C ASN A 692 5.94 34.13 21.51
N PRO A 693 4.65 34.06 21.14
CA PRO A 693 4.26 34.24 19.74
C PRO A 693 4.65 35.65 19.23
N LEU A 694 5.31 35.69 18.08
CA LEU A 694 5.76 36.91 17.40
C LEU A 694 4.71 37.46 16.44
N LEU A 695 4.00 36.56 15.76
CA LEU A 695 2.98 36.88 14.78
C LEU A 695 1.72 36.04 15.02
N GLU A 696 0.58 36.61 14.67
CA GLU A 696 -0.73 35.97 14.78
C GLU A 696 -1.55 36.26 13.53
N PHE A 697 -2.15 35.21 12.97
CA PHE A 697 -3.09 35.27 11.85
C PHE A 697 -4.42 34.66 12.30
N ASN A 698 -5.53 35.35 12.01
CA ASN A 698 -6.87 34.91 12.36
C ASN A 698 -7.71 34.76 11.09
N PHE A 699 -8.25 33.56 10.88
CA PHE A 699 -9.09 33.19 9.74
C PHE A 699 -10.53 33.00 10.22
N VAL A 700 -11.41 33.89 9.78
CA VAL A 700 -12.76 34.04 10.33
C VAL A 700 -13.79 33.20 9.56
N ALA A 701 -14.63 32.48 10.31
CA ALA A 701 -15.82 31.76 9.85
C ALA A 701 -17.09 32.47 10.36
N THR A 702 -17.98 32.87 9.45
CA THR A 702 -19.24 33.57 9.75
C THR A 702 -20.39 32.98 8.93
N GLY A 703 -21.60 33.03 9.45
CA GLY A 703 -22.76 32.43 8.79
C GLY A 703 -22.74 30.90 8.90
N SER A 704 -23.05 30.20 7.81
CA SER A 704 -23.09 28.73 7.82
C SER A 704 -22.47 28.11 6.56
N ALA A 705 -21.75 27.01 6.77
CA ALA A 705 -21.31 26.06 5.76
C ALA A 705 -22.04 24.74 6.05
N ILE A 706 -22.98 24.38 5.16
CA ILE A 706 -23.85 23.21 5.35
C ILE A 706 -23.06 21.91 5.17
N ASP A 707 -22.07 21.90 4.28
CA ASP A 707 -21.16 20.78 4.04
C ASP A 707 -19.73 21.17 4.48
N PHE A 708 -18.84 20.18 4.53
CA PHE A 708 -17.43 20.46 4.78
C PHE A 708 -16.83 21.22 3.60
N GLU A 709 -16.31 22.41 3.86
CA GLU A 709 -15.62 23.25 2.89
C GLU A 709 -14.12 23.25 3.19
N MET A 710 -13.29 23.16 2.15
CA MET A 710 -11.85 23.24 2.31
C MET A 710 -11.42 24.69 2.50
N PHE A 711 -10.70 24.96 3.58
CA PHE A 711 -9.91 26.17 3.73
C PHE A 711 -8.48 25.87 3.29
N GLU A 712 -7.91 26.76 2.49
CA GLU A 712 -6.51 26.70 2.08
C GLU A 712 -5.91 28.09 2.01
N THR A 713 -4.71 28.26 2.57
CA THR A 713 -3.94 29.51 2.49
C THR A 713 -2.45 29.24 2.52
N MET A 714 -1.69 30.20 2.01
CA MET A 714 -0.23 30.22 2.14
C MET A 714 0.21 31.45 2.91
N ILE A 715 1.13 31.28 3.86
CA ILE A 715 1.63 32.34 4.74
C ILE A 715 3.14 32.44 4.58
N GLU A 716 3.65 33.61 4.22
CA GLU A 716 5.09 33.89 4.20
C GLU A 716 5.65 33.80 5.63
N LEU A 717 6.74 33.04 5.81
CA LEU A 717 7.41 32.88 7.08
C LEU A 717 8.62 33.82 7.15
N PRO A 718 8.63 34.82 8.04
CA PRO A 718 9.82 35.64 8.25
C PRO A 718 11.02 34.81 8.69
N ASP A 719 12.21 35.30 8.38
CA ASP A 719 13.48 34.75 8.88
C ASP A 719 13.46 34.66 10.41
N GLY A 720 13.87 33.51 10.94
CA GLY A 720 13.94 33.26 12.39
C GLY A 720 12.70 32.62 13.01
N VAL A 721 11.57 32.49 12.28
CA VAL A 721 10.46 31.65 12.74
C VAL A 721 10.89 30.19 12.77
N SER A 722 10.70 29.53 13.91
CA SER A 722 11.09 28.13 14.16
C SER A 722 9.95 27.26 14.68
N SER A 723 8.78 27.83 14.99
CA SER A 723 7.63 27.05 15.44
C SER A 723 6.29 27.74 15.21
N PHE A 724 5.21 26.95 15.23
CA PHE A 724 3.84 27.45 15.16
C PHE A 724 2.87 26.65 16.03
N ASP A 725 1.71 27.23 16.33
CA ASP A 725 0.52 26.49 16.79
C ASP A 725 -0.74 26.96 16.07
N LEU A 726 -1.74 26.08 16.01
CA LEU A 726 -3.03 26.31 15.38
C LEU A 726 -4.16 26.09 16.38
N THR A 727 -5.02 27.07 16.55
CA THR A 727 -6.19 27.01 17.44
C THR A 727 -7.48 27.23 16.66
N PHE A 728 -8.45 26.32 16.77
CA PHE A 728 -9.82 26.55 16.35
C PHE A 728 -10.63 27.00 17.58
N ILE A 729 -11.29 28.15 17.51
CA ILE A 729 -11.94 28.76 18.66
C ILE A 729 -13.28 29.41 18.29
N SER A 730 -14.28 29.20 19.14
CA SER A 730 -15.52 29.98 19.11
C SER A 730 -15.27 31.36 19.70
N GLY A 731 -14.73 32.27 18.88
CA GLY A 731 -14.77 33.72 19.16
C GLY A 731 -13.50 34.50 18.86
N GLY A 732 -13.69 35.69 18.26
CA GLY A 732 -12.85 36.90 18.37
C GLY A 732 -13.49 38.02 19.22
N SER A 733 -14.73 37.80 19.71
CA SER A 733 -15.41 38.61 20.74
C SER A 733 -16.14 37.71 21.75
N ALA A 734 -16.36 38.17 22.98
CA ALA A 734 -16.73 37.35 24.16
C ALA A 734 -18.09 36.62 24.10
N ASN A 735 -18.83 36.67 22.98
CA ASN A 735 -20.24 36.27 22.90
C ASN A 735 -20.57 35.29 21.75
N ALA A 736 -19.58 34.74 21.02
CA ALA A 736 -19.86 33.92 19.84
C ALA A 736 -20.45 32.54 20.20
N THR A 737 -21.53 32.17 19.54
CA THR A 737 -22.32 30.95 19.71
C THR A 737 -22.53 30.27 18.36
N GLY A 738 -22.57 28.95 18.37
CA GLY A 738 -22.68 28.15 17.15
C GLY A 738 -21.99 26.80 17.26
N THR A 739 -21.84 26.17 16.10
CA THR A 739 -21.14 24.89 15.96
C THR A 739 -20.08 24.95 14.88
N MET A 740 -18.96 24.25 15.07
CA MET A 740 -17.92 24.06 14.06
C MET A 740 -17.36 22.64 14.18
N PHE A 741 -17.22 21.99 13.03
CA PHE A 741 -16.54 20.71 12.87
C PHE A 741 -15.28 20.98 12.03
N ILE A 742 -14.15 20.41 12.40
CA ILE A 742 -12.86 20.60 11.72
C ILE A 742 -12.22 19.23 11.47
N ASP A 743 -11.72 19.04 10.25
CA ASP A 743 -11.20 17.76 9.79
C ASP A 743 -10.02 17.94 8.81
N ASP A 744 -9.29 16.86 8.53
CA ASP A 744 -8.18 16.79 7.56
C ASP A 744 -7.16 17.96 7.70
N ILE A 745 -6.65 18.17 8.91
CA ILE A 745 -5.82 19.35 9.21
C ILE A 745 -4.38 19.10 8.79
N SER A 746 -3.84 19.99 7.95
CA SER A 746 -2.47 19.88 7.48
C SER A 746 -1.73 21.20 7.30
N ALA A 747 -0.43 21.14 7.52
CA ALA A 747 0.51 22.23 7.29
C ALA A 747 1.77 21.69 6.59
N ASN A 748 2.23 22.35 5.53
CA ASN A 748 3.46 21.99 4.85
C ASN A 748 4.33 23.22 4.60
N LEU A 749 5.64 23.02 4.69
CA LEU A 749 6.63 24.03 4.35
C LEU A 749 6.91 23.95 2.85
N VAL A 750 6.67 25.04 2.13
CA VAL A 750 6.87 25.12 0.68
C VAL A 750 7.71 26.34 0.32
N GLU A 751 8.45 26.23 -0.78
CA GLU A 751 9.08 27.37 -1.44
C GLU A 751 8.19 27.78 -2.62
N ILE A 752 7.97 29.08 -2.81
CA ILE A 752 7.15 29.61 -3.91
C ILE A 752 8.06 30.24 -4.95
N ILE A 753 7.72 30.05 -6.23
CA ILE A 753 8.32 30.81 -7.32
C ILE A 753 7.63 32.18 -7.39
N PRO A 754 8.34 33.31 -7.25
CA PRO A 754 7.73 34.63 -7.39
C PRO A 754 6.95 34.75 -8.72
N GLY A 755 5.66 35.09 -8.65
CA GLY A 755 4.79 35.14 -9.84
C GLY A 755 3.87 33.93 -10.01
N ASP A 756 4.06 32.87 -9.24
CA ASP A 756 3.09 31.78 -9.07
C ASP A 756 1.97 32.28 -8.16
N PHE A 757 0.94 32.86 -8.77
CA PHE A 757 -0.15 33.47 -8.02
C PHE A 757 -1.20 32.43 -7.63
N ASN A 758 -1.27 31.32 -8.37
CA ASN A 758 -2.24 30.28 -8.14
C ASN A 758 -1.77 29.26 -7.07
N GLY A 759 -0.46 29.19 -6.81
CA GLY A 759 0.20 28.33 -5.83
C GLY A 759 0.39 26.89 -6.31
N ASP A 760 0.36 26.65 -7.62
CA ASP A 760 0.45 25.31 -8.22
C ASP A 760 1.88 24.87 -8.53
N GLY A 761 2.87 25.71 -8.19
CA GLY A 761 4.30 25.45 -8.39
C GLY A 761 4.80 25.90 -9.77
N PHE A 762 3.95 26.47 -10.63
CA PHE A 762 4.31 26.98 -11.94
C PHE A 762 4.00 28.46 -12.06
N VAL A 763 4.71 29.14 -12.97
CA VAL A 763 4.40 30.52 -13.35
C VAL A 763 3.96 30.52 -14.80
N ASP A 764 2.66 30.45 -15.04
CA ASP A 764 2.10 30.24 -16.37
C ASP A 764 0.88 31.12 -16.67
N GLY A 765 0.12 30.78 -17.72
CA GLY A 765 -1.05 31.56 -18.13
C GLY A 765 -2.17 31.59 -17.08
N ALA A 766 -2.30 30.56 -16.25
CA ALA A 766 -3.30 30.47 -15.19
C ALA A 766 -3.02 31.49 -14.09
N ASP A 767 -1.74 31.71 -13.74
CA ASP A 767 -1.33 32.76 -12.81
C ASP A 767 -1.70 34.14 -13.31
N PHE A 768 -1.44 34.40 -14.59
CA PHE A 768 -1.81 35.67 -15.20
C PHE A 768 -3.31 35.90 -15.14
N LEU A 769 -4.13 34.86 -15.37
CA LEU A 769 -5.59 34.95 -15.23
C LEU A 769 -6.03 35.19 -13.79
N LYS A 770 -5.38 34.57 -12.79
CA LYS A 770 -5.66 34.82 -11.37
C LYS A 770 -5.29 36.25 -10.98
N TRP A 771 -4.14 36.74 -11.41
CA TRP A 771 -3.72 38.13 -11.22
C TRP A 771 -4.63 39.14 -11.92
N GLN A 772 -5.08 38.86 -13.15
CA GLN A 772 -6.05 39.73 -13.82
C GLN A 772 -7.37 39.86 -13.07
N ARG A 773 -7.82 38.78 -12.42
CA ARG A 773 -9.05 38.78 -11.60
C ARG A 773 -8.85 39.45 -10.25
N ASN A 774 -7.65 39.37 -9.68
CA ASN A 774 -7.29 40.00 -8.43
C ASN A 774 -5.83 40.51 -8.46
N PRO A 775 -5.58 41.76 -8.89
CA PRO A 775 -4.21 42.30 -8.95
C PRO A 775 -3.50 42.41 -7.59
N GLY A 776 -4.24 42.23 -6.49
CA GLY A 776 -3.69 42.21 -5.13
C GLY A 776 -2.97 40.90 -4.77
N VAL A 777 -3.00 39.87 -5.61
CA VAL A 777 -2.31 38.59 -5.36
C VAL A 777 -0.79 38.66 -5.52
N GLY A 778 -0.26 39.70 -6.17
CA GLY A 778 1.18 39.90 -6.33
C GLY A 778 1.55 40.88 -7.44
N ASN A 779 2.85 41.04 -7.69
CA ASN A 779 3.35 41.99 -8.68
C ASN A 779 3.50 41.32 -10.05
N LEU A 780 2.90 41.91 -11.09
CA LEU A 780 3.01 41.41 -12.47
C LEU A 780 4.47 41.25 -12.93
N ALA A 781 5.40 42.05 -12.40
CA ALA A 781 6.82 41.94 -12.72
C ALA A 781 7.41 40.58 -12.31
N ASP A 782 6.93 39.99 -11.21
CA ASP A 782 7.40 38.69 -10.73
C ASP A 782 6.93 37.58 -11.67
N TRP A 783 5.67 37.64 -12.13
CA TRP A 783 5.16 36.75 -13.15
C TRP A 783 5.94 36.88 -14.47
N GLN A 784 6.22 38.11 -14.91
CA GLN A 784 6.98 38.34 -16.15
C GLN A 784 8.42 37.80 -16.06
N ALA A 785 9.05 37.92 -14.89
CA ALA A 785 10.41 37.48 -14.66
C ALA A 785 10.52 35.95 -14.59
N ASN A 786 9.46 35.28 -14.12
CA ASN A 786 9.48 33.85 -13.85
C ASN A 786 8.58 33.02 -14.78
N PHE A 787 7.91 33.63 -15.77
CA PHE A 787 7.04 32.89 -16.70
C PHE A 787 7.77 31.72 -17.38
N GLY A 788 7.24 30.51 -17.20
CA GLY A 788 7.83 29.27 -17.69
C GLY A 788 9.04 28.77 -16.88
N ALA A 789 9.26 29.29 -15.67
CA ALA A 789 10.26 28.75 -14.75
C ALA A 789 9.92 27.29 -14.39
N PRO A 790 10.94 26.42 -14.24
CA PRO A 790 10.71 25.07 -13.75
C PRO A 790 10.25 25.08 -12.29
N PRO A 791 9.41 24.12 -11.87
CA PRO A 791 8.95 24.00 -10.49
C PRO A 791 10.13 23.78 -9.53
N LEU A 792 10.03 24.31 -8.32
CA LEU A 792 11.04 24.12 -7.28
C LEU A 792 11.03 22.65 -6.80
N THR A 793 12.19 22.00 -6.86
CA THR A 793 12.36 20.63 -6.34
C THR A 793 12.59 20.68 -4.84
N ALA A 794 12.05 19.72 -4.09
CA ALA A 794 12.07 19.68 -2.61
C ALA A 794 13.49 19.55 -1.98
N SER A 795 14.55 19.61 -2.78
CA SER A 795 15.94 19.41 -2.35
C SER A 795 16.62 20.65 -1.76
N SER A 796 15.95 21.80 -1.74
CA SER A 796 16.47 23.06 -1.15
C SER A 796 16.40 23.11 0.38
N ILE A 797 15.56 22.29 1.01
CA ILE A 797 15.25 22.36 2.45
C ILE A 797 16.39 21.79 3.35
N ILE A 798 17.41 21.12 2.79
CA ILE A 798 18.54 20.56 3.58
C ILE A 798 19.90 21.24 3.28
N ALA A 799 19.89 22.43 2.68
CA ALA A 799 21.13 23.13 2.31
C ALA A 799 21.42 24.37 3.18
N SER A 800 21.57 24.23 4.50
CA SER A 800 22.28 25.24 5.30
C SER A 800 22.92 24.68 6.57
N SER A 801 23.89 23.79 6.41
CA SER A 801 25.05 23.88 7.30
C SER A 801 26.24 24.21 6.42
N GLU A 802 26.65 25.48 6.43
CA GLU A 802 28.00 25.82 6.01
C GLU A 802 28.93 24.97 6.86
N VAL A 803 29.48 23.92 6.24
CA VAL A 803 30.65 23.22 6.76
C VAL A 803 31.71 24.31 6.93
N PRO A 804 32.18 24.63 8.15
CA PRO A 804 33.28 25.55 8.29
C PRO A 804 34.44 24.95 7.52
N GLU A 805 34.92 25.63 6.47
CA GLU A 805 36.15 25.25 5.81
C GLU A 805 37.20 25.02 6.92
N PRO A 806 37.93 23.89 6.91
CA PRO A 806 38.96 23.67 7.91
C PRO A 806 39.97 24.81 7.75
N THR A 807 39.93 25.76 8.69
CA THR A 807 40.91 26.83 8.78
C THR A 807 42.29 26.23 8.54
N SER A 808 43.07 26.84 7.65
CA SER A 808 44.35 26.33 7.13
C SER A 808 45.41 26.00 8.21
N PHE A 809 45.08 26.17 9.49
CA PHE A 809 45.82 25.74 10.67
C PHE A 809 45.75 24.23 10.96
N MET A 810 44.65 23.52 10.65
CA MET A 810 44.59 22.07 10.93
C MET A 810 45.46 21.23 9.98
N LEU A 811 45.54 21.61 8.70
CA LEU A 811 46.43 20.97 7.73
C LEU A 811 47.93 21.21 8.05
N ALA A 812 48.28 22.35 8.64
CA ALA A 812 49.65 22.61 9.09
C ALA A 812 50.05 21.77 10.32
N THR A 813 49.08 21.38 11.16
CA THR A 813 49.33 20.62 12.39
C THR A 813 49.48 19.11 12.11
N CYS A 814 48.73 18.57 11.14
CA CYS A 814 48.85 17.16 10.73
C CYS A 814 50.18 16.86 9.99
N ILE A 815 50.75 17.83 9.27
CA ILE A 815 52.06 17.67 8.62
C ILE A 815 53.21 17.74 9.65
N ALA A 816 53.07 18.52 10.72
CA ALA A 816 54.08 18.62 11.77
C ALA A 816 54.16 17.39 12.68
N VAL A 817 53.04 16.70 12.92
CA VAL A 817 53.01 15.46 13.74
C VAL A 817 53.48 14.24 12.93
N GLY A 818 53.20 14.19 11.62
CA GLY A 818 53.68 13.11 10.73
C GLY A 818 55.20 13.07 10.56
N LEU A 819 55.91 14.20 10.73
CA LEU A 819 57.37 14.28 10.59
C LEU A 819 58.15 13.92 11.87
N PHE A 820 57.48 13.77 13.02
CA PHE A 820 58.12 13.37 14.28
C PHE A 820 58.00 11.86 14.60
N VAL A 821 57.15 11.12 13.90
CA VAL A 821 56.94 9.67 14.17
C VAL A 821 57.84 8.76 13.31
N SER A 822 58.52 9.28 12.27
CA SER A 822 59.41 8.47 11.41
C SER A 822 60.88 8.40 11.85
N ARG A 823 61.24 8.80 13.08
CA ARG A 823 62.66 8.86 13.54
C ARG A 823 63.00 8.16 14.86
N ILE A 824 62.11 7.35 15.43
CA ILE A 824 62.45 6.53 16.61
C ILE A 824 61.96 5.10 16.40
N THR A 825 62.80 4.28 15.75
CA THR A 825 63.00 2.83 15.98
C THR A 825 64.01 2.28 14.96
N CYS A 826 65.29 2.41 15.30
CA CYS A 826 66.32 1.41 15.07
C CYS A 826 66.93 1.09 16.43
#